data_AF-A0A086Q099-F1
#
_entry.id   AF-A0A086Q099-F1
#
_cell.length_a   1.000
_cell.length_b   1.000
_cell.length_c   1.000
_cell.angle_alpha   90.00
_cell.angle_beta   90.00
_cell.angle_gamma   90.00
#
_symmetry.space_group_name_H-M   'P 1'
#
loop_
_entity.id
_entity.type
_entity.pdbx_description
1 polymer ?
#
loop_
_entity_poly.entity_id
_entity_poly.type
_entity_poly.pdbx_seq_one_letter_code
_entity_poly.pdbx_strand_id
1 'polypeptide(L)'
;MKTVVSSRSPFQVLSSFAIRHGTQLSSRGFPLSYFPLRNVCDRTMVSTATTRCHGNVVRRSFFVHPTTGDLVLDCGFFRNLWVRNNRLPVAHTALQQLVDPASLAKPATAPSIWYDLHTPTGVLCRQSIGTGSCILSHGMTSSVARSPRRGVAWHACESQAAANKRKIPLAKEASPHRRTMESRRSSWYAEKPERKARSCSLSFLPRLTDAQICSTSCSPLKHNSVGYSGPSLRQVSSPFQVQENKARMAAYVDELNAAVREAVSGGGPDAKKRLFAQGKMPVRTRIDCLLDPGSSFLELSQLAGHDLYGPTENVPCGGLVTGVGLVSGRLCMIVANDPTVKGGAYFPITVKKHLRAQDIAAENRLPCIYLVDSGGANLSRQEDVFPDRLHFGRIFFNQATMSAQSIPQIAVVLGSCTAGGAYVPAMADEAIIVKGRGTIFLAGPPLVKAATGEIVGSEELGGADMHCRISGVADHYAKDENHALKLTRRIVASLPVQPSNSACFINSEHGSVTALLLGSSSVSSNIDPLLPSEELDGLAPCNFRQQTDIKRLLACLLDRSALAEFKPLYGETLVCGFAHLNGYPIGVMANNGVLLPESALKGAHFIQICAQRRLPLLFVQNITGFMVGSEMERAGIAKHGAKLVTAVSCFPLPKLTLIIGASFGAGNYGMCGRAYDPRFLFTWPNAKIAVMGGKQAVSVLLDIERAAALKRQKVKPQGQGGAMEKGKLFELDEKMWEEQRKVKQAEYQKMYDRHSSAIYASARIWDDGVVTPQQTRKVLILALAVALQNPYKTASPFGAEHLPPAYGVFRM
;
A
#
# COMPACT_ATOMS: atom_id res chain seq x y z
N MET A 1 -64.92 -35.07 -22.59
CA MET A 1 -64.96 -35.35 -24.05
C MET A 1 -63.52 -35.33 -24.58
N LYS A 2 -63.23 -36.18 -25.59
CA LYS A 2 -62.42 -35.96 -26.83
C LYS A 2 -61.35 -34.83 -26.84
N THR A 3 -60.13 -34.97 -27.38
CA THR A 3 -59.33 -36.08 -28.00
C THR A 3 -57.86 -35.60 -28.08
N VAL A 4 -56.81 -36.37 -27.72
CA VAL A 4 -55.97 -37.32 -28.54
C VAL A 4 -55.01 -36.64 -29.56
N VAL A 5 -53.88 -37.31 -29.88
CA VAL A 5 -52.74 -36.90 -30.78
C VAL A 5 -51.69 -36.03 -30.04
N SER A 6 -50.41 -36.38 -29.79
CA SER A 6 -49.39 -37.29 -30.39
C SER A 6 -48.67 -36.71 -31.64
N SER A 7 -47.41 -36.98 -32.02
CA SER A 7 -46.32 -37.82 -31.46
C SER A 7 -44.94 -37.45 -32.10
N ARG A 8 -43.87 -38.16 -31.67
CA ARG A 8 -42.59 -38.46 -32.38
C ARG A 8 -41.35 -37.53 -32.22
N SER A 9 -40.24 -38.25 -32.01
CA SER A 9 -38.81 -37.91 -32.08
C SER A 9 -38.29 -38.17 -33.54
N PRO A 10 -37.06 -38.62 -33.91
CA PRO A 10 -35.77 -38.98 -33.24
C PRO A 10 -34.57 -38.12 -33.77
N PHE A 11 -33.25 -38.33 -33.58
CA PHE A 11 -32.30 -39.50 -33.54
C PHE A 11 -31.12 -39.17 -32.57
N GLN A 12 -30.59 -40.08 -31.71
CA GLN A 12 -29.56 -41.14 -31.93
C GLN A 12 -28.10 -40.62 -32.14
N VAL A 13 -27.01 -41.35 -31.83
CA VAL A 13 -26.81 -42.79 -31.50
C VAL A 13 -25.57 -43.06 -30.60
N LEU A 14 -25.66 -44.04 -29.67
CA LEU A 14 -24.65 -44.98 -29.07
C LEU A 14 -23.21 -44.47 -28.68
N SER A 15 -22.36 -45.15 -27.88
CA SER A 15 -22.23 -46.51 -27.29
C SER A 15 -21.38 -46.43 -25.99
N SER A 16 -21.25 -47.40 -25.07
CA SER A 16 -22.02 -48.61 -24.72
C SER A 16 -21.53 -49.20 -23.37
N PHE A 17 -22.43 -49.88 -22.62
CA PHE A 17 -22.20 -51.02 -21.70
C PHE A 17 -21.20 -50.88 -20.52
N ALA A 18 -21.62 -50.99 -19.24
CA ALA A 18 -22.04 -52.19 -18.46
C ALA A 18 -20.91 -52.63 -17.49
N ILE A 19 -21.10 -53.37 -16.38
CA ILE A 19 -22.02 -54.46 -16.03
C ILE A 19 -22.56 -54.32 -14.59
N ARG A 20 -23.70 -54.97 -14.29
CA ARG A 20 -24.31 -55.09 -12.94
C ARG A 20 -23.60 -56.16 -12.09
N HIS A 21 -23.55 -55.99 -10.77
CA HIS A 21 -24.41 -56.72 -9.80
C HIS A 21 -23.97 -56.45 -8.36
N GLY A 22 -24.89 -56.67 -7.42
CA GLY A 22 -24.60 -56.72 -5.98
C GLY A 22 -25.65 -57.57 -5.26
N THR A 23 -25.32 -58.01 -4.06
CA THR A 23 -26.23 -58.70 -3.13
C THR A 23 -25.81 -58.46 -1.68
N GLN A 24 -26.75 -58.60 -0.75
CA GLN A 24 -26.57 -58.36 0.69
C GLN A 24 -26.00 -59.60 1.40
N LEU A 25 -25.44 -59.42 2.60
CA LEU A 25 -25.85 -60.13 3.83
C LEU A 25 -25.17 -59.54 5.08
N SER A 26 -25.44 -60.09 6.28
CA SER A 26 -25.59 -59.27 7.49
C SER A 26 -25.03 -59.81 8.83
N SER A 27 -24.67 -58.86 9.70
CA SER A 27 -24.78 -58.89 11.18
C SER A 27 -23.77 -59.68 12.04
N ARG A 28 -23.68 -59.26 13.33
CA ARG A 28 -22.85 -59.77 14.46
C ARG A 28 -21.35 -59.42 14.35
N GLY A 29 -20.61 -59.06 15.42
CA GLY A 29 -20.98 -58.82 16.83
C GLY A 29 -19.82 -58.18 17.65
N PHE A 30 -20.14 -57.57 18.80
CA PHE A 30 -19.27 -56.87 19.79
C PHE A 30 -18.45 -57.86 20.70
N PRO A 31 -17.59 -57.45 21.71
CA PRO A 31 -17.24 -56.11 22.26
C PRO A 31 -15.72 -55.87 22.60
N LEU A 32 -15.42 -54.79 23.38
CA LEU A 32 -14.23 -54.51 24.25
C LEU A 32 -12.90 -53.99 23.62
N SER A 33 -12.06 -53.15 24.28
CA SER A 33 -12.29 -52.08 25.28
C SER A 33 -11.01 -51.24 25.63
N TYR A 34 -11.17 -49.91 25.69
CA TYR A 34 -10.52 -48.92 26.60
C TYR A 34 -9.05 -48.40 26.48
N PHE A 35 -8.94 -47.12 26.88
CA PHE A 35 -7.79 -46.28 27.31
C PHE A 35 -6.76 -45.71 26.28
N PRO A 36 -6.10 -44.56 26.59
CA PRO A 36 -5.66 -43.59 25.58
C PRO A 36 -4.19 -43.13 25.71
N LEU A 37 -3.69 -42.42 24.69
CA LEU A 37 -2.41 -41.69 24.77
C LEU A 37 -2.64 -40.22 25.15
N ARG A 38 -1.88 -39.74 26.14
CA ARG A 38 -1.91 -38.38 26.68
C ARG A 38 -0.51 -37.75 26.59
N ASN A 39 -0.45 -36.43 26.73
CA ASN A 39 0.76 -35.61 26.90
C ASN A 39 1.63 -35.37 25.64
N VAL A 40 1.34 -34.27 24.95
CA VAL A 40 2.37 -33.33 24.51
C VAL A 40 2.13 -32.05 25.31
N CYS A 41 3.17 -31.48 25.91
CA CYS A 41 3.03 -30.35 26.85
C CYS A 41 3.48 -29.03 26.24
N ASP A 42 2.66 -27.99 26.38
CA ASP A 42 3.07 -26.60 26.20
C ASP A 42 4.16 -26.21 27.21
N ARG A 43 5.07 -25.32 26.79
CA ARG A 43 6.05 -24.65 27.66
C ARG A 43 6.08 -23.16 27.33
N THR A 44 5.61 -22.31 28.26
CA THR A 44 5.67 -20.85 28.12
C THR A 44 7.09 -20.35 28.44
N MET A 45 7.66 -19.51 27.57
CA MET A 45 9.00 -18.96 27.72
C MET A 45 8.95 -17.61 28.46
N VAL A 46 9.67 -17.48 29.58
CA VAL A 46 9.50 -16.33 30.50
C VAL A 46 10.62 -15.28 30.37
N SER A 47 11.88 -15.67 30.14
CA SER A 47 12.96 -14.70 29.84
C SER A 47 14.16 -15.34 29.14
N THR A 48 15.11 -14.50 28.68
CA THR A 48 16.48 -14.91 28.31
C THR A 48 17.49 -13.97 28.93
N ALA A 49 18.51 -14.54 29.58
CA ALA A 49 19.67 -13.81 30.08
C ALA A 49 20.87 -14.05 29.16
N THR A 50 21.70 -13.01 28.97
CA THR A 50 22.94 -13.09 28.20
C THR A 50 24.09 -12.57 29.05
N THR A 51 24.96 -13.47 29.52
CA THR A 51 26.14 -13.13 30.33
C THR A 51 27.41 -13.36 29.51
N ARG A 52 28.43 -12.52 29.71
CA ARG A 52 29.64 -12.49 28.87
C ARG A 52 30.88 -12.65 29.73
N CYS A 53 31.49 -13.84 29.70
CA CYS A 53 32.75 -14.13 30.38
C CYS A 53 33.75 -14.72 29.38
N HIS A 54 34.95 -14.13 29.33
CA HIS A 54 36.12 -14.66 28.61
C HIS A 54 35.83 -15.09 27.15
N GLY A 55 35.56 -14.10 26.30
CA GLY A 55 35.49 -14.25 24.84
C GLY A 55 34.15 -14.76 24.29
N ASN A 56 33.56 -15.78 24.91
CA ASN A 56 32.36 -16.44 24.39
C ASN A 56 31.04 -15.85 24.93
N VAL A 57 29.98 -15.97 24.14
CA VAL A 57 28.61 -15.57 24.51
C VAL A 57 27.74 -16.81 24.59
N VAL A 58 27.18 -17.07 25.78
CA VAL A 58 26.24 -18.18 26.01
C VAL A 58 24.88 -17.58 26.35
N ARG A 59 23.85 -17.93 25.58
CA ARG A 59 22.45 -17.69 25.94
C ARG A 59 21.96 -18.87 26.77
N ARG A 60 21.20 -18.58 27.83
CA ARG A 60 20.43 -19.60 28.58
C ARG A 60 18.97 -19.20 28.60
N SER A 61 18.11 -20.18 28.34
CA SER A 61 16.66 -20.07 28.45
C SER A 61 16.22 -20.83 29.69
N PHE A 62 15.25 -20.28 30.43
CA PHE A 62 14.68 -20.91 31.62
C PHE A 62 13.19 -21.14 31.40
N PHE A 63 12.71 -22.30 31.85
CA PHE A 63 11.30 -22.68 31.79
C PHE A 63 10.79 -23.00 33.20
N VAL A 64 9.54 -22.63 33.48
CA VAL A 64 8.83 -22.94 34.73
C VAL A 64 7.79 -24.01 34.42
N HIS A 65 7.68 -25.04 35.26
CA HIS A 65 6.69 -26.09 35.07
C HIS A 65 5.30 -25.62 35.56
N PRO A 66 4.25 -25.61 34.71
CA PRO A 66 3.01 -24.87 34.96
C PRO A 66 2.12 -25.43 36.08
N THR A 67 2.46 -26.59 36.66
CA THR A 67 1.72 -27.20 37.77
C THR A 67 2.54 -27.43 39.05
N THR A 68 3.84 -27.08 39.06
CA THR A 68 4.68 -27.20 40.28
C THR A 68 5.50 -25.95 40.60
N GLY A 69 5.73 -25.06 39.62
CA GLY A 69 6.49 -23.83 39.81
C GLY A 69 8.02 -24.00 39.74
N ASP A 70 8.52 -25.23 39.62
CA ASP A 70 9.96 -25.52 39.53
C ASP A 70 10.58 -24.98 38.23
N LEU A 71 11.83 -24.54 38.34
CA LEU A 71 12.55 -23.82 37.31
C LEU A 71 13.67 -24.70 36.72
N VAL A 72 13.49 -25.15 35.48
CA VAL A 72 14.31 -26.20 34.86
C VAL A 72 15.27 -25.59 33.83
N LEU A 73 16.54 -26.02 33.89
CA LEU A 73 17.59 -25.71 32.92
C LEU A 73 17.64 -26.77 31.82
N ASP A 74 17.45 -26.35 30.57
CA ASP A 74 17.55 -27.22 29.39
C ASP A 74 18.90 -27.02 28.68
N CYS A 75 19.59 -28.12 28.38
CA CYS A 75 20.98 -28.14 27.89
C CYS A 75 21.15 -29.15 26.74
N GLY A 76 20.53 -28.89 25.60
CA GLY A 76 20.57 -29.79 24.44
C GLY A 76 20.78 -29.09 23.10
N PHE A 77 22.01 -29.15 22.56
CA PHE A 77 22.26 -29.10 21.11
C PHE A 77 23.67 -29.62 20.78
N PHE A 78 23.75 -30.80 20.15
CA PHE A 78 24.62 -31.14 19.01
C PHE A 78 24.68 -32.67 18.81
N ARG A 79 24.30 -33.14 17.61
CA ARG A 79 24.63 -34.49 17.12
C ARG A 79 24.78 -34.44 15.59
N ASN A 80 26.02 -34.57 15.12
CA ASN A 80 26.48 -35.03 13.79
C ASN A 80 27.74 -34.27 13.33
N LEU A 81 28.90 -34.74 13.78
CA LEU A 81 30.19 -34.52 13.10
C LEU A 81 31.13 -35.68 13.47
N TRP A 82 31.94 -36.14 12.50
CA TRP A 82 32.53 -37.48 12.52
C TRP A 82 34.04 -37.40 12.24
N VAL A 83 34.86 -37.42 13.30
CA VAL A 83 36.34 -37.39 13.22
C VAL A 83 36.94 -38.40 14.22
N ARG A 84 38.10 -38.95 13.87
CA ARG A 84 38.76 -40.12 14.49
C ARG A 84 39.49 -39.83 15.81
N ASN A 85 39.58 -40.89 16.63
CA ASN A 85 40.62 -41.24 17.62
C ASN A 85 41.68 -40.19 18.02
N ASN A 86 41.79 -39.92 19.33
CA ASN A 86 42.93 -40.41 20.12
C ASN A 86 42.76 -40.29 21.65
N ARG A 87 43.19 -41.34 22.37
CA ARG A 87 43.78 -41.39 23.74
C ARG A 87 43.18 -40.53 24.89
N LEU A 88 42.43 -41.20 25.79
CA LEU A 88 42.78 -41.57 27.20
C LEU A 88 43.65 -40.61 28.07
N PRO A 89 43.57 -40.65 29.44
CA PRO A 89 42.51 -41.16 30.36
C PRO A 89 42.32 -40.42 31.72
N VAL A 90 41.43 -40.94 32.60
CA VAL A 90 41.51 -41.01 34.10
C VAL A 90 41.35 -39.71 34.95
N ALA A 91 40.82 -39.70 36.20
CA ALA A 91 39.74 -40.46 36.90
C ALA A 91 39.47 -39.88 38.33
N HIS A 92 38.39 -40.34 39.01
CA HIS A 92 38.12 -40.27 40.49
C HIS A 92 37.88 -38.87 41.14
N THR A 93 37.21 -38.68 42.30
CA THR A 93 36.61 -39.60 43.32
C THR A 93 35.44 -38.94 44.10
N ALA A 94 34.55 -39.76 44.72
CA ALA A 94 33.70 -39.54 45.93
C ALA A 94 32.73 -38.31 46.01
N LEU A 95 31.47 -38.33 46.53
CA LEU A 95 30.82 -38.96 47.73
C LEU A 95 31.28 -38.32 49.07
N GLN A 96 30.46 -37.96 50.07
CA GLN A 96 28.98 -38.09 50.30
C GLN A 96 28.49 -36.88 51.21
N GLN A 97 27.60 -36.83 52.24
CA GLN A 97 26.71 -37.73 53.02
C GLN A 97 25.72 -36.89 53.92
N LEU A 98 24.37 -37.11 53.88
CA LEU A 98 23.36 -37.02 55.00
C LEU A 98 23.13 -35.66 55.79
N VAL A 99 22.08 -35.35 56.60
CA VAL A 99 20.68 -35.85 56.84
C VAL A 99 19.76 -34.82 57.58
N ASP A 100 18.55 -34.56 57.05
CA ASP A 100 17.17 -34.64 57.64
C ASP A 100 16.75 -33.92 59.00
N PRO A 101 15.47 -33.97 59.52
CA PRO A 101 14.57 -32.79 59.42
C PRO A 101 13.62 -32.42 60.62
N ALA A 102 12.71 -31.44 60.36
CA ALA A 102 11.29 -31.32 60.80
C ALA A 102 10.83 -30.35 61.92
N SER A 103 9.67 -29.70 61.68
CA SER A 103 8.87 -28.81 62.56
C SER A 103 7.39 -28.71 62.09
N LEU A 104 6.49 -27.94 62.77
CA LEU A 104 5.02 -28.10 62.64
C LEU A 104 4.12 -26.81 62.73
N ALA A 105 2.93 -26.92 62.10
CA ALA A 105 1.58 -26.38 62.44
C ALA A 105 1.19 -24.87 62.46
N LYS A 106 0.50 -24.43 61.39
CA LYS A 106 -0.88 -23.82 61.23
C LYS A 106 -1.71 -23.34 62.48
N PRO A 107 -2.87 -22.61 62.33
CA PRO A 107 -3.25 -21.44 61.49
C PRO A 107 -4.25 -20.41 62.17
N ALA A 108 -4.81 -19.41 61.44
CA ALA A 108 -6.27 -19.02 61.36
C ALA A 108 -6.72 -17.51 61.45
N THR A 109 -7.73 -17.17 60.62
CA THR A 109 -8.85 -16.16 60.80
C THR A 109 -8.64 -14.62 60.78
N ALA A 110 -9.72 -13.90 60.44
CA ALA A 110 -9.89 -12.43 60.39
C ALA A 110 -11.17 -12.00 61.16
N PRO A 111 -11.52 -10.69 61.34
CA PRO A 111 -12.39 -10.00 60.35
C PRO A 111 -12.26 -8.44 60.27
N SER A 112 -13.21 -7.85 59.52
CA SER A 112 -13.52 -6.44 59.16
C SER A 112 -13.67 -5.35 60.25
N ILE A 113 -13.60 -4.06 59.83
CA ILE A 113 -14.54 -2.97 60.21
C ILE A 113 -14.49 -1.78 59.20
N TRP A 114 -15.53 -0.94 59.17
CA TRP A 114 -15.71 0.25 58.29
C TRP A 114 -15.13 1.55 58.86
N TYR A 115 -14.95 2.59 58.02
CA TYR A 115 -15.54 3.93 58.21
C TYR A 115 -15.57 4.73 56.87
N ASP A 116 -16.21 5.90 56.87
CA ASP A 116 -16.76 6.61 55.69
C ASP A 116 -16.59 8.16 55.82
N LEU A 117 -17.05 8.92 54.80
CA LEU A 117 -17.38 10.37 54.76
C LEU A 117 -16.36 11.39 54.15
N HIS A 118 -16.87 12.10 53.12
CA HIS A 118 -16.74 13.53 52.76
C HIS A 118 -15.42 14.24 52.33
N THR A 119 -15.31 14.46 51.00
CA THR A 119 -15.45 15.76 50.26
C THR A 119 -15.40 17.12 51.00
N PRO A 120 -15.09 18.28 50.33
CA PRO A 120 -14.37 18.53 49.06
C PRO A 120 -13.40 19.76 49.12
N THR A 121 -13.19 20.48 48.00
CA THR A 121 -12.39 21.73 47.80
C THR A 121 -10.86 21.55 47.74
N GLY A 122 -10.08 22.43 47.07
CA GLY A 122 -10.45 23.51 46.16
C GLY A 122 -9.28 24.45 45.78
N VAL A 123 -9.00 24.54 44.46
CA VAL A 123 -8.31 25.62 43.72
C VAL A 123 -7.25 26.49 44.45
N LEU A 124 -5.97 26.39 44.05
CA LEU A 124 -5.20 27.54 43.53
C LEU A 124 -3.83 27.15 42.94
N CYS A 125 -3.35 28.00 42.02
CA CYS A 125 -2.04 27.90 41.35
C CYS A 125 -1.07 28.94 41.95
N ARG A 126 0.23 28.63 42.04
CA ARG A 126 1.28 29.66 42.09
C ARG A 126 2.66 29.18 41.63
N GLN A 127 3.44 30.12 41.12
CA GLN A 127 4.84 29.96 40.69
C GLN A 127 5.78 30.68 41.68
N SER A 128 6.97 30.10 41.91
CA SER A 128 8.22 30.75 42.36
C SER A 128 9.33 29.71 42.21
N ILE A 129 10.45 29.90 41.48
CA ILE A 129 11.45 30.98 41.48
C ILE A 129 12.30 31.02 42.76
N GLY A 130 13.60 30.72 42.60
CA GLY A 130 14.70 30.85 43.56
C GLY A 130 15.89 29.98 43.09
N THR A 131 17.10 30.42 42.69
CA THR A 131 18.07 31.51 43.00
C THR A 131 19.16 31.13 44.02
N GLY A 132 20.45 31.39 43.69
CA GLY A 132 21.65 31.08 44.51
C GLY A 132 22.43 29.86 43.97
N SER A 133 23.60 29.93 43.32
CA SER A 133 24.64 30.96 43.05
C SER A 133 25.79 31.12 44.07
N CYS A 134 26.92 30.47 43.76
CA CYS A 134 28.31 30.84 44.10
C CYS A 134 28.73 30.64 45.60
N ILE A 135 30.02 30.64 46.00
CA ILE A 135 31.10 31.61 45.70
C ILE A 135 32.53 31.03 46.00
N LEU A 136 33.55 31.46 45.22
CA LEU A 136 35.03 31.40 45.48
C LEU A 136 35.70 30.00 45.70
N SER A 137 37.00 29.75 45.51
CA SER A 137 38.15 30.37 44.78
C SER A 137 39.33 29.33 44.75
N HIS A 138 40.58 29.51 44.30
CA HIS A 138 41.37 30.61 43.70
C HIS A 138 42.61 30.04 42.93
N GLY A 139 43.56 30.88 42.48
CA GLY A 139 44.95 30.46 42.15
C GLY A 139 45.51 30.84 40.76
N MET A 140 46.67 31.49 40.73
CA MET A 140 47.45 31.86 39.51
C MET A 140 48.88 31.27 39.59
N THR A 141 49.56 31.03 38.45
CA THR A 141 50.76 31.80 37.97
C THR A 141 51.57 31.12 36.83
N SER A 142 52.08 31.96 35.91
CA SER A 142 53.36 31.87 35.14
C SER A 142 53.84 30.58 34.42
N SER A 143 53.63 30.57 33.10
CA SER A 143 54.64 30.45 32.02
C SER A 143 56.05 29.84 32.25
N VAL A 144 56.43 28.90 31.37
CA VAL A 144 57.76 28.80 30.73
C VAL A 144 57.59 28.40 29.26
N ALA A 145 58.45 28.89 28.35
CA ALA A 145 58.46 28.49 26.94
C ALA A 145 59.87 28.14 26.45
N ARG A 146 59.99 27.17 25.52
CA ARG A 146 61.15 27.01 24.63
C ARG A 146 60.87 26.03 23.47
N SER A 147 61.33 26.40 22.28
CA SER A 147 61.73 25.47 21.21
C SER A 147 63.27 25.50 21.09
N PRO A 148 63.90 24.66 20.25
CA PRO A 148 64.28 25.17 18.92
C PRO A 148 64.23 24.15 17.77
N ARG A 149 64.63 24.59 16.57
CA ARG A 149 64.58 23.88 15.27
C ARG A 149 65.83 23.03 14.97
N ARG A 150 65.67 22.01 14.10
CA ARG A 150 66.53 21.55 12.97
C ARG A 150 65.84 20.32 12.33
N GLY A 151 65.88 20.01 11.02
CA GLY A 151 66.37 20.74 9.84
C GLY A 151 67.26 19.87 8.93
N VAL A 152 67.03 19.89 7.60
CA VAL A 152 67.89 19.27 6.52
C VAL A 152 67.86 17.72 6.47
N ALA A 153 68.00 16.99 5.34
CA ALA A 153 67.62 17.19 3.93
C ALA A 153 67.73 15.87 3.12
N TRP A 154 67.11 15.82 1.94
CA TRP A 154 67.41 15.04 0.71
C TRP A 154 68.39 13.83 0.76
N HIS A 155 67.95 12.70 0.19
CA HIS A 155 68.67 12.07 -0.94
C HIS A 155 67.74 11.20 -1.81
N ALA A 156 68.11 10.99 -3.07
CA ALA A 156 67.41 10.13 -4.03
C ALA A 156 68.35 9.05 -4.59
N CYS A 157 67.79 7.99 -5.16
CA CYS A 157 68.46 7.12 -6.14
C CYS A 157 67.42 6.44 -7.06
N GLU A 158 67.80 6.18 -8.31
CA GLU A 158 66.95 5.65 -9.38
C GLU A 158 67.35 4.22 -9.80
N SER A 159 66.55 3.64 -10.72
CA SER A 159 66.93 2.56 -11.66
C SER A 159 67.00 1.13 -11.06
N GLN A 160 66.94 0.04 -11.83
CA GLN A 160 66.97 -0.15 -13.30
C GLN A 160 65.78 -0.98 -13.84
N ALA A 161 65.72 -1.20 -15.15
CA ALA A 161 64.64 -1.92 -15.84
C ALA A 161 65.15 -3.02 -16.80
N ALA A 162 64.38 -4.10 -16.94
CA ALA A 162 64.39 -5.03 -18.07
C ALA A 162 62.97 -5.61 -18.23
N ALA A 163 62.21 -5.48 -19.32
CA ALA A 163 62.47 -5.62 -20.76
C ALA A 163 62.44 -7.08 -21.27
N ASN A 164 61.32 -7.47 -21.88
CA ASN A 164 61.35 -8.39 -23.02
C ASN A 164 60.18 -8.15 -24.00
N LYS A 165 60.30 -8.64 -25.24
CA LYS A 165 59.45 -8.31 -26.41
C LYS A 165 58.76 -9.55 -27.00
N ARG A 166 57.95 -9.32 -28.06
CA ARG A 166 57.36 -10.26 -29.06
C ARG A 166 55.92 -10.73 -28.73
N LYS A 167 55.01 -10.94 -29.70
CA LYS A 167 55.05 -10.67 -31.16
C LYS A 167 53.61 -10.55 -31.73
N ILE A 168 53.45 -9.86 -32.86
CA ILE A 168 52.24 -9.86 -33.71
C ILE A 168 52.41 -10.93 -34.82
N PRO A 169 51.31 -11.54 -35.31
CA PRO A 169 51.19 -11.92 -36.71
C PRO A 169 50.03 -11.19 -37.43
N LEU A 170 50.16 -11.02 -38.75
CA LEU A 170 49.24 -10.29 -39.63
C LEU A 170 48.86 -11.13 -40.86
N ALA A 171 47.57 -11.26 -41.13
CA ALA A 171 46.98 -11.58 -42.45
C ALA A 171 45.52 -11.06 -42.40
N LYS A 172 44.94 -10.28 -43.32
CA LYS A 172 44.99 -10.12 -44.81
C LYS A 172 43.71 -10.69 -45.45
N GLU A 173 43.34 -10.10 -46.59
CA GLU A 173 42.13 -10.36 -47.41
C GLU A 173 40.80 -9.88 -46.78
N ALA A 174 39.82 -9.35 -47.54
CA ALA A 174 39.87 -8.71 -48.87
C ALA A 174 38.71 -7.69 -49.02
N SER A 175 38.81 -6.82 -50.02
CA SER A 175 37.76 -5.86 -50.46
C SER A 175 37.38 -6.19 -51.93
N PRO A 176 36.41 -5.54 -52.62
CA PRO A 176 35.71 -4.28 -52.27
C PRO A 176 34.20 -4.21 -52.65
N HIS A 177 33.56 -3.07 -52.34
CA HIS A 177 32.87 -2.27 -53.37
C HIS A 177 32.88 -0.77 -53.03
N ARG A 178 32.74 0.10 -54.04
CA ARG A 178 33.09 1.54 -53.97
C ARG A 178 32.35 2.35 -55.05
N ARG A 179 31.75 3.49 -54.68
CA ARG A 179 31.36 4.67 -55.49
C ARG A 179 31.00 5.79 -54.47
N THR A 180 31.69 6.94 -54.37
CA THR A 180 31.70 8.16 -55.24
C THR A 180 30.32 8.86 -55.32
N MET A 181 30.15 10.19 -55.28
CA MET A 181 31.06 11.36 -55.25
C MET A 181 30.26 12.64 -54.82
N GLU A 182 30.79 13.82 -54.46
CA GLU A 182 32.20 14.27 -54.34
C GLU A 182 32.46 15.28 -53.18
N SER A 183 32.13 16.58 -53.31
CA SER A 183 32.82 17.67 -52.59
C SER A 183 31.98 18.93 -52.26
N ARG A 184 32.49 19.74 -51.31
CA ARG A 184 32.84 21.17 -51.49
C ARG A 184 33.69 21.71 -50.32
N ARG A 185 34.51 22.75 -50.55
CA ARG A 185 35.44 23.39 -49.58
C ARG A 185 35.39 24.91 -49.68
N SER A 186 35.27 25.59 -48.54
CA SER A 186 35.80 26.94 -48.18
C SER A 186 35.25 27.27 -46.77
N SER A 187 35.97 27.70 -45.73
CA SER A 187 36.93 28.81 -45.53
C SER A 187 36.33 30.17 -45.92
N TRP A 188 36.27 31.16 -45.02
CA TRP A 188 37.38 32.07 -44.73
C TRP A 188 37.16 32.88 -43.42
N TYR A 189 38.22 32.95 -42.61
CA TYR A 189 38.57 34.03 -41.65
C TYR A 189 37.67 34.37 -40.45
N ALA A 190 38.29 35.08 -39.50
CA ALA A 190 37.75 35.50 -38.22
C ALA A 190 38.37 36.85 -37.80
N GLU A 191 37.60 37.67 -37.10
CA GLU A 191 38.10 38.89 -36.43
C GLU A 191 37.60 38.97 -34.98
N LYS A 192 38.39 39.67 -34.15
CA LYS A 192 38.01 40.11 -32.79
C LYS A 192 38.04 41.64 -32.75
N PRO A 193 37.22 42.26 -31.89
CA PRO A 193 37.59 43.50 -31.22
C PRO A 193 37.97 43.26 -29.75
N GLU A 194 38.89 44.08 -29.24
CA GLU A 194 39.34 44.06 -27.83
C GLU A 194 38.78 45.26 -27.04
N ARG A 195 38.63 45.04 -25.72
CA ARG A 195 38.74 46.03 -24.61
C ARG A 195 37.98 47.38 -24.70
N LYS A 196 37.27 47.66 -23.60
CA LYS A 196 37.70 48.69 -22.63
C LYS A 196 37.07 48.46 -21.25
N ALA A 197 37.80 48.86 -20.21
CA ALA A 197 37.36 48.78 -18.81
C ALA A 197 37.62 50.11 -18.09
N ARG A 198 36.65 50.54 -17.29
CA ARG A 198 36.62 51.69 -16.36
C ARG A 198 35.47 51.44 -15.37
N SER A 199 35.44 51.90 -14.13
CA SER A 199 36.47 52.22 -13.13
C SER A 199 35.73 52.55 -11.81
N CYS A 200 36.29 52.18 -10.67
CA CYS A 200 35.74 52.25 -9.30
C CYS A 200 34.75 53.38 -8.93
N SER A 201 33.80 53.06 -8.04
CA SER A 201 33.70 53.74 -6.73
C SER A 201 33.01 52.85 -5.67
N LEU A 202 33.33 53.08 -4.40
CA LEU A 202 32.78 52.39 -3.22
C LEU A 202 32.06 53.44 -2.35
N SER A 203 30.83 53.19 -1.90
CA SER A 203 30.24 53.94 -0.78
C SER A 203 29.07 53.21 -0.10
N PHE A 204 29.17 53.12 1.23
CA PHE A 204 28.12 53.05 2.27
C PHE A 204 26.79 52.29 2.03
N LEU A 205 26.55 51.33 2.93
CA LEU A 205 25.19 50.94 3.38
C LEU A 205 24.62 52.02 4.31
N PRO A 206 23.29 52.12 4.41
CA PRO A 206 22.67 51.70 5.67
C PRO A 206 21.49 50.72 5.48
N ARG A 207 20.99 50.16 6.59
CA ARG A 207 19.75 49.39 6.64
C ARG A 207 18.54 50.34 6.61
N LEU A 208 17.44 49.90 6.02
CA LEU A 208 16.10 50.49 6.23
C LEU A 208 15.11 49.39 6.62
N THR A 209 14.31 49.68 7.65
CA THR A 209 13.14 48.92 8.07
C THR A 209 11.89 49.50 7.41
N ASP A 210 10.80 48.71 7.42
CA ASP A 210 9.41 49.11 7.23
C ASP A 210 9.07 50.03 6.04
N ALA A 211 8.67 49.41 4.91
CA ALA A 211 8.00 50.10 3.81
C ALA A 211 6.49 49.81 3.86
N GLN A 212 5.68 50.87 3.79
CA GLN A 212 4.22 50.80 3.98
C GLN A 212 3.50 50.10 2.82
N ILE A 213 2.43 49.36 3.15
CA ILE A 213 1.49 48.83 2.15
C ILE A 213 0.65 50.01 1.62
N CYS A 214 0.99 50.52 0.43
CA CYS A 214 0.20 51.55 -0.24
C CYS A 214 -0.61 50.91 -1.38
N SER A 215 -1.93 50.82 -1.20
CA SER A 215 -2.85 50.21 -2.16
C SER A 215 -3.16 51.15 -3.34
N THR A 216 -2.72 50.81 -4.56
CA THR A 216 -3.12 51.50 -5.79
C THR A 216 -3.89 50.57 -6.72
N SER A 217 -5.13 50.92 -7.05
CA SER A 217 -6.01 50.16 -7.94
C SER A 217 -5.55 50.20 -9.40
N CYS A 218 -5.31 49.03 -10.01
CA CYS A 218 -5.02 48.95 -11.44
C CYS A 218 -6.30 48.92 -12.30
N SER A 219 -6.51 49.97 -13.09
CA SER A 219 -7.30 49.90 -14.33
C SER A 219 -6.40 49.47 -15.50
N PRO A 220 -6.92 48.78 -16.52
CA PRO A 220 -6.08 48.06 -17.49
C PRO A 220 -5.42 48.99 -18.52
N LEU A 221 -4.10 49.08 -18.49
CA LEU A 221 -3.29 49.67 -19.56
C LEU A 221 -2.81 48.60 -20.55
N LYS A 222 -2.77 48.99 -21.83
CA LYS A 222 -2.49 48.10 -22.97
C LYS A 222 -1.07 47.53 -22.90
N HIS A 223 -0.92 46.21 -22.98
CA HIS A 223 0.38 45.56 -23.09
C HIS A 223 1.02 45.84 -24.47
N ASN A 224 2.02 46.72 -24.51
CA ASN A 224 3.03 46.67 -25.57
C ASN A 224 3.92 45.44 -25.35
N SER A 225 4.08 44.63 -26.39
CA SER A 225 4.78 43.35 -26.31
C SER A 225 6.31 43.51 -26.36
N VAL A 226 6.93 43.80 -25.21
CA VAL A 226 8.38 43.59 -25.02
C VAL A 226 8.60 42.10 -24.73
N GLY A 227 9.20 41.38 -25.69
CA GLY A 227 9.25 39.92 -25.67
C GLY A 227 10.20 39.34 -24.62
N TYR A 228 9.66 38.80 -23.54
CA TYR A 228 10.40 37.89 -22.66
C TYR A 228 10.41 36.49 -23.28
N SER A 229 11.56 36.06 -23.79
CA SER A 229 11.75 34.74 -24.41
C SER A 229 11.83 33.63 -23.34
N GLY A 230 10.66 33.21 -22.86
CA GLY A 230 10.54 32.01 -22.03
C GLY A 230 11.09 30.75 -22.71
N PRO A 231 11.50 29.72 -21.94
CA PRO A 231 12.04 28.48 -22.52
C PRO A 231 11.02 27.85 -23.46
N SER A 232 11.45 27.50 -24.68
CA SER A 232 10.51 27.21 -25.76
C SER A 232 9.68 25.94 -25.51
N LEU A 233 8.36 26.09 -25.45
CA LEU A 233 7.38 25.00 -25.47
C LEU A 233 7.37 24.30 -26.84
N ARG A 234 8.41 23.50 -27.11
CA ARG A 234 8.49 22.62 -28.29
C ARG A 234 7.92 21.25 -27.92
N GLN A 235 7.26 20.62 -28.91
CA GLN A 235 6.50 19.37 -28.76
C GLN A 235 5.18 19.48 -27.96
N VAL A 236 4.37 20.50 -28.29
CA VAL A 236 2.91 20.34 -28.16
C VAL A 236 2.48 19.14 -29.02
N SER A 237 1.74 18.18 -28.46
CA SER A 237 1.13 17.08 -29.22
C SER A 237 0.30 17.63 -30.39
N SER A 238 0.37 16.99 -31.56
CA SER A 238 -0.36 17.52 -32.72
C SER A 238 -1.87 17.54 -32.44
N PRO A 239 -2.65 18.50 -32.97
CA PRO A 239 -4.10 18.55 -32.72
C PRO A 239 -4.83 17.24 -33.07
N PHE A 240 -4.33 16.53 -34.09
CA PHE A 240 -4.76 15.18 -34.46
C PHE A 240 -4.48 14.14 -33.35
N GLN A 241 -3.27 14.13 -32.77
CA GLN A 241 -2.89 13.24 -31.68
C GLN A 241 -3.72 13.52 -30.40
N VAL A 242 -4.01 14.78 -30.10
CA VAL A 242 -4.87 15.18 -28.96
C VAL A 242 -6.30 14.64 -29.17
N GLN A 243 -6.84 14.75 -30.38
CA GLN A 243 -8.16 14.20 -30.71
C GLN A 243 -8.18 12.66 -30.69
N GLU A 244 -7.12 12.00 -31.16
CA GLU A 244 -6.98 10.54 -31.09
C GLU A 244 -6.90 10.04 -29.64
N ASN A 245 -6.09 10.70 -28.79
CA ASN A 245 -6.02 10.39 -27.35
C ASN A 245 -7.40 10.55 -26.69
N LYS A 246 -8.13 11.64 -26.98
CA LYS A 246 -9.47 11.88 -26.43
C LYS A 246 -10.47 10.80 -26.84
N ALA A 247 -10.45 10.36 -28.10
CA ALA A 247 -11.31 9.27 -28.58
C ALA A 247 -10.97 7.92 -27.91
N ARG A 248 -9.68 7.64 -27.69
CA ARG A 248 -9.23 6.43 -26.97
C ARG A 248 -9.57 6.48 -25.47
N MET A 249 -9.42 7.64 -24.83
CA MET A 249 -9.80 7.85 -23.43
C MET A 249 -11.31 7.65 -23.23
N ALA A 250 -12.15 8.17 -24.13
CA ALA A 250 -13.60 7.94 -24.09
C ALA A 250 -13.94 6.44 -24.06
N ALA A 251 -13.31 5.63 -24.92
CA ALA A 251 -13.51 4.18 -24.92
C ALA A 251 -13.11 3.49 -23.59
N TYR A 252 -12.00 3.90 -22.96
CA TYR A 252 -11.62 3.38 -21.63
C TYR A 252 -12.54 3.88 -20.51
N VAL A 253 -13.08 5.09 -20.63
CA VAL A 253 -14.09 5.63 -19.71
C VAL A 253 -15.42 4.87 -19.86
N ASP A 254 -15.82 4.47 -21.07
CA ASP A 254 -17.01 3.65 -21.30
C ASP A 254 -16.85 2.21 -20.79
N GLU A 255 -15.66 1.61 -20.94
CA GLU A 255 -15.29 0.31 -20.34
C GLU A 255 -15.36 0.38 -18.81
N LEU A 256 -14.77 1.42 -18.20
CA LEU A 256 -14.89 1.69 -16.77
C LEU A 256 -16.35 1.86 -16.35
N ASN A 257 -17.11 2.71 -17.04
CA ASN A 257 -18.52 2.96 -16.74
C ASN A 257 -19.37 1.68 -16.82
N ALA A 258 -19.03 0.73 -17.69
CA ALA A 258 -19.68 -0.58 -17.74
C ALA A 258 -19.41 -1.41 -16.49
N ALA A 259 -18.14 -1.55 -16.08
CA ALA A 259 -17.75 -2.27 -14.87
C ALA A 259 -18.29 -1.59 -13.59
N VAL A 260 -18.37 -0.25 -13.57
CA VAL A 260 -18.99 0.52 -12.47
C VAL A 260 -20.50 0.29 -12.39
N ARG A 261 -21.22 0.28 -13.52
CA ARG A 261 -22.66 -0.05 -13.55
C ARG A 261 -22.94 -1.44 -12.97
N GLU A 262 -22.08 -2.42 -13.28
CA GLU A 262 -22.15 -3.76 -12.68
C GLU A 262 -21.86 -3.72 -11.17
N ALA A 263 -20.77 -3.07 -10.73
CA ALA A 263 -20.40 -2.94 -9.32
C ALA A 263 -21.47 -2.25 -8.45
N VAL A 264 -22.18 -1.26 -9.01
CA VAL A 264 -23.31 -0.56 -8.37
C VAL A 264 -24.61 -1.36 -8.42
N SER A 265 -24.73 -2.36 -9.31
CA SER A 265 -25.92 -3.20 -9.43
C SER A 265 -26.14 -4.14 -8.23
N GLY A 266 -25.10 -4.43 -7.44
CA GLY A 266 -25.15 -5.35 -6.30
C GLY A 266 -25.43 -6.78 -6.75
N GLY A 267 -26.17 -7.57 -5.96
CA GLY A 267 -26.61 -8.92 -6.32
C GLY A 267 -27.67 -9.03 -7.42
N GLY A 268 -27.86 -7.98 -8.23
CA GLY A 268 -28.88 -7.92 -9.27
C GLY A 268 -30.31 -7.66 -8.76
N PRO A 269 -31.30 -7.58 -9.68
CA PRO A 269 -32.66 -7.15 -9.36
C PRO A 269 -33.38 -8.09 -8.40
N ASP A 270 -33.21 -9.41 -8.53
CA ASP A 270 -33.94 -10.38 -7.69
C ASP A 270 -33.36 -10.49 -6.27
N ALA A 271 -32.07 -10.21 -6.08
CA ALA A 271 -31.51 -10.03 -4.74
C ALA A 271 -32.05 -8.74 -4.10
N LYS A 272 -32.20 -7.65 -4.87
CA LYS A 272 -32.85 -6.41 -4.40
C LYS A 272 -34.34 -6.62 -4.05
N LYS A 273 -35.12 -7.35 -4.86
CA LYS A 273 -36.51 -7.74 -4.52
C LYS A 273 -36.58 -8.49 -3.18
N ARG A 274 -35.68 -9.46 -2.94
CA ARG A 274 -35.60 -10.20 -1.66
C ARG A 274 -35.21 -9.30 -0.48
N LEU A 275 -34.33 -8.31 -0.68
CA LEU A 275 -33.96 -7.34 0.35
C LEU A 275 -35.15 -6.43 0.74
N PHE A 276 -35.88 -5.92 -0.26
CA PHE A 276 -37.08 -5.11 -0.02
C PHE A 276 -38.20 -5.92 0.65
N ALA A 277 -38.35 -7.21 0.33
CA ALA A 277 -39.28 -8.10 1.02
C ALA A 277 -38.93 -8.35 2.51
N GLN A 278 -37.67 -8.13 2.92
CA GLN A 278 -37.24 -8.10 4.32
C GLN A 278 -37.40 -6.70 4.97
N GLY A 279 -37.92 -5.72 4.23
CA GLY A 279 -38.06 -4.33 4.67
C GLY A 279 -36.74 -3.60 4.89
N LYS A 280 -35.63 -4.10 4.33
CA LYS A 280 -34.27 -3.55 4.49
C LYS A 280 -33.93 -2.54 3.39
N MET A 281 -33.17 -1.49 3.74
CA MET A 281 -32.61 -0.53 2.80
C MET A 281 -31.39 -1.11 2.05
N PRO A 282 -31.19 -0.74 0.76
CA PRO A 282 -29.95 -1.06 0.03
C PRO A 282 -28.70 -0.47 0.68
N VAL A 283 -27.56 -1.13 0.54
CA VAL A 283 -26.28 -0.73 1.18
C VAL A 283 -25.88 0.72 0.88
N ARG A 284 -26.08 1.20 -0.35
CA ARG A 284 -25.75 2.57 -0.75
C ARG A 284 -26.70 3.58 -0.10
N THR A 285 -28.00 3.31 -0.12
CA THR A 285 -29.02 4.12 0.57
C THR A 285 -28.77 4.21 2.09
N ARG A 286 -28.27 3.14 2.73
CA ARG A 286 -27.84 3.17 4.14
C ARG A 286 -26.68 4.15 4.37
N ILE A 287 -25.76 4.30 3.40
CA ILE A 287 -24.65 5.28 3.45
C ILE A 287 -25.18 6.69 3.16
N ASP A 288 -26.00 6.86 2.12
CA ASP A 288 -26.59 8.15 1.73
C ASP A 288 -27.40 8.78 2.89
N CYS A 289 -28.12 7.97 3.66
CA CYS A 289 -28.86 8.39 4.86
C CYS A 289 -27.99 8.58 6.13
N LEU A 290 -26.74 8.09 6.12
CA LEU A 290 -25.79 8.25 7.22
C LEU A 290 -24.97 9.54 7.09
N LEU A 291 -24.59 9.90 5.87
CA LEU A 291 -23.75 11.05 5.55
C LEU A 291 -24.43 12.39 5.87
N ASP A 292 -23.61 13.44 5.99
CA ASP A 292 -24.12 14.81 6.09
C ASP A 292 -24.72 15.28 4.74
N PRO A 293 -25.87 15.98 4.73
CA PRO A 293 -26.48 16.48 3.50
C PRO A 293 -25.52 17.33 2.68
N GLY A 294 -25.38 17.01 1.39
CA GLY A 294 -24.43 17.67 0.47
C GLY A 294 -22.98 17.18 0.59
N SER A 295 -22.64 16.31 1.54
CA SER A 295 -21.30 15.73 1.65
C SER A 295 -20.93 14.92 0.41
N SER A 296 -19.73 15.15 -0.12
CA SER A 296 -19.10 14.18 -1.03
C SER A 296 -18.75 12.88 -0.27
N PHE A 297 -18.78 11.74 -0.98
CA PHE A 297 -18.32 10.44 -0.50
C PHE A 297 -17.18 9.94 -1.40
N LEU A 298 -16.04 9.60 -0.81
CA LEU A 298 -14.90 9.00 -1.48
C LEU A 298 -15.01 7.48 -1.36
N GLU A 299 -15.71 6.84 -2.30
CA GLU A 299 -15.77 5.37 -2.39
C GLU A 299 -14.40 4.79 -2.79
N LEU A 300 -14.06 3.65 -2.19
CA LEU A 300 -12.78 2.97 -2.34
C LEU A 300 -12.95 1.57 -2.95
N SER A 301 -12.07 1.23 -3.89
CA SER A 301 -11.99 -0.06 -4.58
C SER A 301 -13.36 -0.55 -5.11
N GLN A 302 -14.08 0.33 -5.80
CA GLN A 302 -15.43 0.07 -6.31
C GLN A 302 -15.48 -1.15 -7.27
N LEU A 303 -14.41 -1.40 -8.03
CA LEU A 303 -14.32 -2.54 -8.95
C LEU A 303 -13.86 -3.86 -8.31
N ALA A 304 -13.63 -3.90 -6.98
CA ALA A 304 -13.16 -5.10 -6.29
C ALA A 304 -13.98 -6.35 -6.65
N GLY A 305 -13.31 -7.47 -6.93
CA GLY A 305 -13.96 -8.75 -7.27
C GLY A 305 -14.50 -8.87 -8.70
N HIS A 306 -14.55 -7.80 -9.49
CA HIS A 306 -14.95 -7.86 -10.90
C HIS A 306 -14.05 -8.85 -11.67
N ASP A 307 -14.71 -9.77 -12.38
CA ASP A 307 -14.07 -10.78 -13.24
C ASP A 307 -13.03 -11.70 -12.51
N LEU A 308 -13.13 -11.83 -11.17
CA LEU A 308 -12.11 -12.47 -10.32
C LEU A 308 -12.31 -13.97 -10.10
N TYR A 309 -13.55 -14.43 -9.86
CA TYR A 309 -13.87 -15.83 -9.52
C TYR A 309 -14.56 -16.60 -10.66
N GLY A 310 -14.61 -16.02 -11.87
CA GLY A 310 -15.29 -16.61 -13.02
C GLY A 310 -16.80 -16.33 -13.07
N PRO A 311 -17.50 -16.77 -14.14
CA PRO A 311 -18.85 -16.31 -14.47
C PRO A 311 -19.96 -16.78 -13.51
N THR A 312 -19.72 -17.84 -12.74
CA THR A 312 -20.69 -18.39 -11.76
C THR A 312 -20.59 -17.72 -10.37
N GLU A 313 -19.42 -17.20 -10.02
CA GLU A 313 -19.13 -16.60 -8.72
C GLU A 313 -18.87 -15.08 -8.84
N ASN A 314 -19.73 -14.36 -9.55
CA ASN A 314 -19.67 -12.90 -9.53
C ASN A 314 -19.90 -12.34 -8.10
N VAL A 315 -19.04 -11.40 -7.69
CA VAL A 315 -19.07 -10.71 -6.39
C VAL A 315 -18.89 -9.19 -6.62
N PRO A 316 -19.92 -8.48 -7.11
CA PRO A 316 -19.81 -7.05 -7.42
C PRO A 316 -19.37 -6.20 -6.22
N CYS A 317 -18.47 -5.25 -6.46
CA CYS A 317 -17.85 -4.39 -5.43
C CYS A 317 -17.14 -5.15 -4.29
N GLY A 318 -16.91 -6.46 -4.44
CA GLY A 318 -16.39 -7.35 -3.42
C GLY A 318 -17.41 -7.70 -2.32
N GLY A 319 -18.71 -7.40 -2.50
CA GLY A 319 -19.75 -7.58 -1.49
C GLY A 319 -19.69 -6.59 -0.32
N LEU A 320 -18.89 -5.52 -0.46
CA LEU A 320 -18.59 -4.56 0.59
C LEU A 320 -18.39 -3.17 -0.02
N VAL A 321 -19.22 -2.20 0.35
CA VAL A 321 -19.00 -0.80 0.01
C VAL A 321 -18.14 -0.18 1.10
N THR A 322 -17.03 0.45 0.72
CA THR A 322 -16.09 1.10 1.65
C THR A 322 -15.77 2.50 1.15
N GLY A 323 -15.66 3.47 2.04
CA GLY A 323 -15.27 4.83 1.65
C GLY A 323 -15.24 5.83 2.81
N VAL A 324 -14.83 7.05 2.51
CA VAL A 324 -14.73 8.14 3.50
C VAL A 324 -15.73 9.25 3.16
N GLY A 325 -16.44 9.76 4.16
CA GLY A 325 -17.34 10.91 4.01
C GLY A 325 -17.60 11.60 5.35
N LEU A 326 -18.34 12.71 5.34
CA LEU A 326 -18.73 13.40 6.57
C LEU A 326 -19.93 12.74 7.24
N VAL A 327 -19.81 12.52 8.54
CA VAL A 327 -20.91 12.15 9.45
C VAL A 327 -20.83 13.08 10.65
N SER A 328 -21.89 13.86 10.90
CA SER A 328 -21.96 14.83 12.01
C SER A 328 -20.76 15.79 12.06
N GLY A 329 -20.32 16.29 10.90
CA GLY A 329 -19.19 17.20 10.71
C GLY A 329 -17.81 16.54 10.71
N ARG A 330 -17.72 15.20 10.79
CA ARG A 330 -16.44 14.46 10.95
C ARG A 330 -16.19 13.49 9.80
N LEU A 331 -14.94 13.45 9.33
CA LEU A 331 -14.49 12.45 8.36
C LEU A 331 -14.44 11.06 9.01
N CYS A 332 -15.30 10.14 8.58
CA CYS A 332 -15.36 8.77 9.08
C CYS A 332 -15.08 7.77 7.95
N MET A 333 -14.40 6.67 8.28
CA MET A 333 -14.31 5.50 7.41
C MET A 333 -15.59 4.67 7.56
N ILE A 334 -16.33 4.49 6.48
CA ILE A 334 -17.56 3.71 6.44
C ILE A 334 -17.28 2.39 5.73
N VAL A 335 -17.66 1.28 6.37
CA VAL A 335 -17.48 -0.09 5.87
C VAL A 335 -18.83 -0.80 5.97
N ALA A 336 -19.47 -1.05 4.83
CA ALA A 336 -20.86 -1.51 4.76
C ALA A 336 -21.01 -2.78 3.91
N ASN A 337 -21.56 -3.85 4.51
CA ASN A 337 -21.82 -5.10 3.78
C ASN A 337 -22.99 -4.93 2.80
N ASP A 338 -22.86 -5.51 1.60
CA ASP A 338 -23.98 -5.66 0.67
C ASP A 338 -24.64 -7.05 0.84
N PRO A 339 -25.75 -7.17 1.59
CA PRO A 339 -26.44 -8.45 1.77
C PRO A 339 -27.02 -9.01 0.46
N THR A 340 -27.14 -8.21 -0.61
CA THR A 340 -27.61 -8.70 -1.91
C THR A 340 -26.54 -9.53 -2.62
N VAL A 341 -25.26 -9.21 -2.43
CA VAL A 341 -24.13 -9.92 -3.06
C VAL A 341 -23.83 -11.18 -2.26
N LYS A 342 -24.31 -12.32 -2.76
CA LYS A 342 -24.08 -13.67 -2.17
C LYS A 342 -24.40 -13.74 -0.65
N GLY A 343 -25.39 -12.96 -0.18
CA GLY A 343 -25.77 -12.90 1.25
C GLY A 343 -24.83 -12.07 2.13
N GLY A 344 -24.02 -11.18 1.55
CA GLY A 344 -23.00 -10.41 2.28
C GLY A 344 -21.83 -11.28 2.79
N ALA A 345 -21.64 -12.46 2.21
CA ALA A 345 -20.60 -13.41 2.62
C ALA A 345 -19.19 -12.93 2.25
N TYR A 346 -18.22 -13.12 3.15
CA TYR A 346 -16.82 -12.73 2.93
C TYR A 346 -16.10 -13.69 1.99
N PHE A 347 -15.78 -13.20 0.79
CA PHE A 347 -14.80 -13.80 -0.13
C PHE A 347 -13.39 -13.26 0.19
N PRO A 348 -12.31 -13.86 -0.34
CA PRO A 348 -10.94 -13.39 -0.11
C PRO A 348 -10.74 -11.90 -0.43
N ILE A 349 -11.35 -11.43 -1.53
CA ILE A 349 -11.33 -10.01 -1.90
C ILE A 349 -12.14 -9.11 -0.95
N THR A 350 -13.21 -9.62 -0.34
CA THR A 350 -14.00 -8.92 0.68
C THR A 350 -13.16 -8.66 1.93
N VAL A 351 -12.42 -9.68 2.38
CA VAL A 351 -11.46 -9.55 3.50
C VAL A 351 -10.40 -8.52 3.15
N LYS A 352 -9.74 -8.64 1.98
CA LYS A 352 -8.72 -7.68 1.54
C LYS A 352 -9.24 -6.24 1.45
N LYS A 353 -10.50 -6.04 1.03
CA LYS A 353 -11.15 -4.72 0.97
C LYS A 353 -11.43 -4.16 2.36
N HIS A 354 -11.95 -4.98 3.27
CA HIS A 354 -12.19 -4.60 4.66
C HIS A 354 -10.88 -4.18 5.33
N LEU A 355 -9.82 -4.99 5.19
CA LEU A 355 -8.50 -4.68 5.75
C LEU A 355 -7.92 -3.39 5.17
N ARG A 356 -7.97 -3.16 3.85
CA ARG A 356 -7.49 -1.90 3.26
C ARG A 356 -8.27 -0.67 3.77
N ALA A 357 -9.57 -0.79 4.01
CA ALA A 357 -10.36 0.28 4.63
C ALA A 357 -9.89 0.57 6.08
N GLN A 358 -9.60 -0.47 6.87
CA GLN A 358 -9.01 -0.30 8.20
C GLN A 358 -7.58 0.26 8.16
N ASP A 359 -6.75 -0.16 7.20
CA ASP A 359 -5.40 0.39 7.03
C ASP A 359 -5.49 1.91 6.78
N ILE A 360 -6.37 2.34 5.87
CA ILE A 360 -6.62 3.77 5.59
C ILE A 360 -7.18 4.49 6.84
N ALA A 361 -8.05 3.85 7.63
CA ALA A 361 -8.58 4.44 8.85
C ALA A 361 -7.51 4.61 9.95
N ALA A 362 -6.71 3.58 10.22
CA ALA A 362 -5.61 3.61 11.17
C ALA A 362 -4.52 4.60 10.73
N GLU A 363 -4.13 4.57 9.46
CA GLU A 363 -3.13 5.47 8.89
C GLU A 363 -3.52 6.94 9.07
N ASN A 364 -4.79 7.29 8.83
CA ASN A 364 -5.29 8.66 8.81
C ASN A 364 -6.10 9.06 10.07
N ARG A 365 -6.15 8.20 11.09
CA ARG A 365 -6.91 8.36 12.36
C ARG A 365 -8.40 8.68 12.17
N LEU A 366 -9.07 7.98 11.26
CA LEU A 366 -10.51 8.12 10.99
C LEU A 366 -11.34 7.21 11.91
N PRO A 367 -12.39 7.70 12.59
CA PRO A 367 -13.38 6.84 13.23
C PRO A 367 -13.99 5.85 12.23
N CYS A 368 -14.13 4.59 12.63
CA CYS A 368 -14.68 3.51 11.81
C CYS A 368 -16.16 3.31 12.09
N ILE A 369 -16.99 3.22 11.04
CA ILE A 369 -18.41 2.89 11.13
C ILE A 369 -18.67 1.61 10.31
N TYR A 370 -19.02 0.54 11.00
CA TYR A 370 -19.30 -0.77 10.42
C TYR A 370 -20.81 -0.97 10.27
N LEU A 371 -21.34 -0.94 9.05
CA LEU A 371 -22.75 -1.28 8.75
C LEU A 371 -22.84 -2.78 8.43
N VAL A 372 -23.10 -3.58 9.46
CA VAL A 372 -22.96 -5.04 9.45
C VAL A 372 -24.26 -5.73 9.04
N ASP A 373 -24.19 -6.49 7.95
CA ASP A 373 -25.28 -7.32 7.43
C ASP A 373 -24.68 -8.46 6.57
N SER A 374 -24.19 -9.52 7.22
CA SER A 374 -23.33 -10.54 6.60
C SER A 374 -23.70 -11.97 7.01
N GLY A 375 -23.85 -12.85 6.03
CA GLY A 375 -24.03 -14.29 6.22
C GLY A 375 -22.80 -15.05 6.73
N GLY A 376 -21.67 -14.38 7.01
CA GLY A 376 -20.43 -15.01 7.49
C GLY A 376 -19.34 -15.13 6.41
N ALA A 377 -18.48 -16.13 6.52
CA ALA A 377 -17.42 -16.41 5.55
C ALA A 377 -17.91 -17.29 4.39
N ASN A 378 -17.31 -17.15 3.19
CA ASN A 378 -17.54 -18.12 2.12
C ASN A 378 -16.83 -19.45 2.44
N LEU A 379 -17.62 -20.47 2.78
CA LEU A 379 -17.14 -21.79 3.18
C LEU A 379 -16.44 -22.57 2.05
N SER A 380 -16.71 -22.29 0.77
CA SER A 380 -16.03 -22.96 -0.37
C SER A 380 -14.63 -22.42 -0.65
N ARG A 381 -14.19 -21.38 0.08
CA ARG A 381 -12.90 -20.71 -0.05
C ARG A 381 -12.28 -20.37 1.31
N GLN A 382 -12.60 -21.16 2.34
CA GLN A 382 -12.27 -20.85 3.73
C GLN A 382 -10.76 -20.72 3.98
N GLU A 383 -9.94 -21.46 3.24
CA GLU A 383 -8.48 -21.41 3.28
C GLU A 383 -7.92 -20.05 2.84
N ASP A 384 -8.59 -19.36 1.91
CA ASP A 384 -8.25 -18.01 1.43
C ASP A 384 -8.99 -16.90 2.23
N VAL A 385 -9.76 -17.27 3.27
CA VAL A 385 -10.61 -16.34 4.05
C VAL A 385 -10.30 -16.36 5.55
N PHE A 386 -9.84 -17.48 6.13
CA PHE A 386 -9.71 -17.66 7.58
C PHE A 386 -8.28 -17.67 8.16
N PRO A 387 -7.32 -18.50 7.69
CA PRO A 387 -6.15 -18.88 8.51
C PRO A 387 -4.94 -17.92 8.55
N ASP A 388 -4.64 -17.15 7.50
CA ASP A 388 -3.38 -16.40 7.41
C ASP A 388 -3.41 -15.02 8.11
N ARG A 389 -2.24 -14.42 8.33
CA ARG A 389 -2.03 -13.10 8.96
C ARG A 389 -2.90 -11.97 8.39
N LEU A 390 -3.26 -12.03 7.10
CA LEU A 390 -4.09 -11.04 6.42
C LEU A 390 -5.48 -11.58 6.03
N HIS A 391 -5.94 -12.63 6.70
CA HIS A 391 -7.29 -13.20 6.56
C HIS A 391 -8.25 -12.63 7.63
N PHE A 392 -9.48 -13.13 7.69
CA PHE A 392 -10.62 -12.49 8.39
C PHE A 392 -10.36 -12.13 9.86
N GLY A 393 -9.60 -12.94 10.60
CA GLY A 393 -9.20 -12.66 11.99
C GLY A 393 -8.41 -11.36 12.18
N ARG A 394 -7.77 -10.85 11.12
CA ARG A 394 -7.03 -9.59 11.14
C ARG A 394 -7.93 -8.36 11.33
N ILE A 395 -9.22 -8.45 10.97
CA ILE A 395 -10.21 -7.38 11.17
C ILE A 395 -10.32 -7.02 12.65
N PHE A 396 -10.39 -8.04 13.52
CA PHE A 396 -10.57 -7.87 14.97
C PHE A 396 -9.31 -7.35 15.64
N PHE A 397 -8.13 -7.82 15.21
CA PHE A 397 -6.84 -7.25 15.62
C PHE A 397 -6.78 -5.75 15.30
N ASN A 398 -7.17 -5.38 14.08
CA ASN A 398 -7.17 -3.99 13.62
C ASN A 398 -8.18 -3.15 14.42
N GLN A 399 -9.40 -3.64 14.69
CA GLN A 399 -10.38 -2.95 15.55
C GLN A 399 -9.83 -2.68 16.95
N ALA A 400 -9.34 -3.71 17.65
CA ALA A 400 -8.82 -3.59 19.01
C ALA A 400 -7.58 -2.65 19.07
N THR A 401 -6.69 -2.74 18.08
CA THR A 401 -5.49 -1.86 18.05
C THR A 401 -5.80 -0.43 17.61
N MET A 402 -6.89 -0.17 16.88
CA MET A 402 -7.39 1.18 16.60
C MET A 402 -8.11 1.79 17.81
N SER A 403 -8.99 1.04 18.49
CA SER A 403 -9.63 1.45 19.75
C SER A 403 -8.58 1.82 20.81
N ALA A 404 -7.57 0.98 21.01
CA ALA A 404 -6.43 1.25 21.90
C ALA A 404 -5.55 2.45 21.48
N GLN A 405 -5.67 2.93 20.24
CA GLN A 405 -5.04 4.17 19.74
C GLN A 405 -5.99 5.38 19.80
N SER A 406 -7.14 5.24 20.46
CA SER A 406 -8.23 6.23 20.50
C SER A 406 -8.75 6.63 19.11
N ILE A 407 -8.91 5.65 18.23
CA ILE A 407 -9.57 5.76 16.93
C ILE A 407 -10.92 5.03 17.05
N PRO A 408 -12.05 5.73 17.22
CA PRO A 408 -13.30 5.10 17.63
C PRO A 408 -13.84 4.07 16.63
N GLN A 409 -14.34 2.95 17.15
CA GLN A 409 -14.94 1.82 16.42
C GLN A 409 -16.44 1.77 16.72
N ILE A 410 -17.29 2.00 15.73
CA ILE A 410 -18.76 2.02 15.90
C ILE A 410 -19.38 0.93 15.03
N ALA A 411 -20.19 0.04 15.61
CA ALA A 411 -20.86 -1.03 14.87
C ALA A 411 -22.37 -0.84 14.80
N VAL A 412 -22.96 -1.16 13.65
CA VAL A 412 -24.39 -1.01 13.39
C VAL A 412 -24.89 -2.31 12.75
N VAL A 413 -25.52 -3.17 13.55
CA VAL A 413 -26.01 -4.49 13.15
C VAL A 413 -27.41 -4.36 12.55
N LEU A 414 -27.46 -4.34 11.22
CA LEU A 414 -28.66 -4.17 10.40
C LEU A 414 -29.23 -5.50 9.91
N GLY A 415 -28.57 -6.62 10.24
CA GLY A 415 -28.95 -7.96 9.82
C GLY A 415 -28.15 -9.06 10.51
N SER A 416 -27.83 -10.12 9.76
CA SER A 416 -27.08 -11.27 10.30
C SER A 416 -25.64 -10.90 10.65
N CYS A 417 -25.14 -11.44 11.76
CA CYS A 417 -23.79 -11.24 12.28
C CYS A 417 -23.30 -12.56 12.94
N THR A 418 -22.96 -13.54 12.10
CA THR A 418 -22.72 -14.93 12.51
C THR A 418 -21.24 -15.31 12.59
N ALA A 419 -20.94 -16.28 13.48
CA ALA A 419 -19.61 -16.85 13.72
C ALA A 419 -18.56 -15.76 14.00
N GLY A 420 -17.41 -15.77 13.30
CA GLY A 420 -16.39 -14.73 13.48
C GLY A 420 -16.92 -13.31 13.18
N GLY A 421 -17.98 -13.15 12.39
CA GLY A 421 -18.61 -11.85 12.15
C GLY A 421 -19.11 -11.18 13.43
N ALA A 422 -19.52 -11.96 14.43
CA ALA A 422 -20.02 -11.48 15.72
C ALA A 422 -18.99 -10.65 16.51
N TYR A 423 -17.69 -10.79 16.23
CA TYR A 423 -16.65 -9.97 16.84
C TYR A 423 -16.60 -8.54 16.27
N VAL A 424 -17.20 -8.25 15.11
CA VAL A 424 -17.26 -6.86 14.60
C VAL A 424 -18.04 -5.94 15.55
N PRO A 425 -19.28 -6.27 15.99
CA PRO A 425 -19.96 -5.51 17.04
C PRO A 425 -19.40 -5.76 18.44
N ALA A 426 -19.06 -7.00 18.81
CA ALA A 426 -18.59 -7.31 20.17
C ALA A 426 -17.17 -6.78 20.50
N MET A 427 -16.49 -6.17 19.53
CA MET A 427 -15.21 -5.45 19.68
C MET A 427 -15.27 -4.03 19.10
N ALA A 428 -16.47 -3.45 19.01
CA ALA A 428 -16.66 -2.01 18.83
C ALA A 428 -16.62 -1.29 20.18
N ASP A 429 -16.36 0.01 20.18
CA ASP A 429 -16.45 0.86 21.38
C ASP A 429 -17.92 1.18 21.72
N GLU A 430 -18.78 1.27 20.70
CA GLU A 430 -20.25 1.33 20.84
C GLU A 430 -20.93 0.52 19.72
N ALA A 431 -21.91 -0.32 20.09
CA ALA A 431 -22.64 -1.20 19.19
C ALA A 431 -24.16 -0.91 19.18
N ILE A 432 -24.74 -0.86 17.99
CA ILE A 432 -26.17 -0.61 17.73
C ILE A 432 -26.77 -1.85 17.08
N ILE A 433 -27.97 -2.29 17.50
CA ILE A 433 -28.66 -3.45 16.92
C ILE A 433 -30.14 -3.15 16.61
N VAL A 434 -30.61 -3.54 15.44
CA VAL A 434 -32.01 -3.31 14.99
C VAL A 434 -32.92 -4.47 15.39
N LYS A 435 -33.98 -4.19 16.15
CA LYS A 435 -34.99 -5.18 16.56
C LYS A 435 -35.54 -6.02 15.40
N GLY A 436 -35.64 -7.33 15.60
CA GLY A 436 -36.32 -8.24 14.65
C GLY A 436 -35.60 -8.39 13.31
N ARG A 437 -34.31 -8.01 13.23
CA ARG A 437 -33.50 -7.98 12.00
C ARG A 437 -32.02 -8.24 12.30
N GLY A 438 -31.47 -7.44 13.20
CA GLY A 438 -30.11 -7.55 13.69
C GLY A 438 -29.99 -8.78 14.58
N THR A 439 -29.06 -9.68 14.27
CA THR A 439 -28.80 -10.89 15.06
C THR A 439 -27.30 -11.15 15.18
N ILE A 440 -26.81 -11.42 16.39
CA ILE A 440 -25.39 -11.68 16.68
C ILE A 440 -25.26 -13.07 17.33
N PHE A 441 -24.39 -13.94 16.82
CA PHE A 441 -24.08 -15.21 17.48
C PHE A 441 -22.81 -15.87 16.97
N LEU A 442 -22.06 -16.54 17.86
CA LEU A 442 -20.89 -17.35 17.49
C LEU A 442 -21.28 -18.66 16.76
N ALA A 443 -22.48 -19.17 17.03
CA ALA A 443 -23.08 -20.28 16.30
C ALA A 443 -24.56 -19.95 16.05
N GLY A 444 -24.98 -19.91 14.79
CA GLY A 444 -26.40 -19.71 14.47
C GLY A 444 -27.27 -20.94 14.76
N PRO A 445 -28.61 -20.81 14.77
CA PRO A 445 -29.50 -21.92 15.13
C PRO A 445 -29.26 -23.24 14.40
N PRO A 446 -28.88 -23.29 13.09
CA PRO A 446 -28.54 -24.54 12.43
C PRO A 446 -27.31 -25.26 13.03
N LEU A 447 -26.31 -24.49 13.52
CA LEU A 447 -25.09 -25.03 14.11
C LEU A 447 -25.31 -25.39 15.59
N VAL A 448 -26.08 -24.59 16.34
CA VAL A 448 -26.52 -24.93 17.70
C VAL A 448 -27.28 -26.25 17.70
N LYS A 449 -28.27 -26.40 16.80
CA LYS A 449 -29.03 -27.64 16.63
C LYS A 449 -28.15 -28.83 16.22
N ALA A 450 -27.17 -28.63 15.36
CA ALA A 450 -26.24 -29.69 14.95
C ALA A 450 -25.25 -30.11 16.06
N ALA A 451 -24.90 -29.21 16.98
CA ALA A 451 -23.93 -29.47 18.05
C ALA A 451 -24.56 -29.97 19.36
N THR A 452 -25.79 -29.55 19.67
CA THR A 452 -26.44 -29.80 20.98
C THR A 452 -27.80 -30.49 20.88
N GLY A 453 -28.44 -30.46 19.71
CA GLY A 453 -29.84 -30.86 19.52
C GLY A 453 -30.88 -29.78 19.86
N GLU A 454 -30.47 -28.66 20.47
CA GLU A 454 -31.34 -27.55 20.86
C GLU A 454 -32.02 -26.90 19.63
N ILE A 455 -33.29 -26.49 19.79
CA ILE A 455 -34.08 -25.82 18.75
C ILE A 455 -34.53 -24.47 19.28
N VAL A 456 -33.77 -23.43 18.94
CA VAL A 456 -33.93 -22.05 19.43
C VAL A 456 -34.14 -21.07 18.27
N GLY A 457 -34.93 -20.01 18.48
CA GLY A 457 -35.16 -18.97 17.47
C GLY A 457 -33.93 -18.06 17.25
N SER A 458 -33.80 -17.42 16.09
CA SER A 458 -32.67 -16.51 15.83
C SER A 458 -32.72 -15.20 16.66
N GLU A 459 -33.92 -14.67 16.91
CA GLU A 459 -34.11 -13.48 17.77
C GLU A 459 -33.98 -13.83 19.27
N GLU A 460 -34.26 -15.08 19.63
CA GLU A 460 -34.14 -15.62 20.99
C GLU A 460 -32.67 -15.91 21.34
N LEU A 461 -31.94 -16.58 20.45
CA LEU A 461 -30.52 -16.89 20.58
C LEU A 461 -29.60 -15.66 20.51
N GLY A 462 -29.99 -14.63 19.75
CA GLY A 462 -29.09 -13.52 19.42
C GLY A 462 -29.74 -12.25 18.90
N GLY A 463 -31.01 -12.00 19.21
CA GLY A 463 -31.74 -10.80 18.77
C GLY A 463 -31.44 -9.54 19.59
N ALA A 464 -32.09 -8.44 19.21
CA ALA A 464 -31.85 -7.12 19.81
C ALA A 464 -32.25 -7.06 21.30
N ASP A 465 -33.38 -7.67 21.67
CA ASP A 465 -33.82 -7.70 23.08
C ASP A 465 -32.91 -8.59 23.94
N MET A 466 -32.26 -9.62 23.38
CA MET A 466 -31.28 -10.44 24.12
C MET A 466 -30.01 -9.62 24.39
N HIS A 467 -29.43 -9.01 23.35
CA HIS A 467 -28.16 -8.30 23.49
C HIS A 467 -28.24 -6.97 24.24
N CYS A 468 -29.34 -6.22 24.12
CA CYS A 468 -29.51 -4.95 24.85
C CYS A 468 -30.12 -5.08 26.26
N ARG A 469 -30.59 -6.26 26.68
CA ARG A 469 -31.21 -6.45 28.02
C ARG A 469 -30.56 -7.52 28.88
N ILE A 470 -29.96 -8.55 28.28
CA ILE A 470 -29.50 -9.75 29.00
C ILE A 470 -27.98 -9.86 28.95
N SER A 471 -27.37 -9.87 27.76
CA SER A 471 -25.93 -10.13 27.61
C SER A 471 -25.04 -8.88 27.52
N GLY A 472 -25.59 -7.70 27.23
CA GLY A 472 -24.83 -6.45 27.15
C GLY A 472 -23.86 -6.34 25.96
N VAL A 473 -24.06 -7.14 24.91
CA VAL A 473 -23.20 -7.14 23.69
C VAL A 473 -23.55 -6.01 22.72
N ALA A 474 -24.66 -5.30 22.94
CA ALA A 474 -25.05 -4.14 22.15
C ALA A 474 -25.68 -3.06 23.04
N ASP A 475 -25.15 -1.85 22.97
CA ASP A 475 -25.48 -0.73 23.86
C ASP A 475 -26.75 0.02 23.42
N HIS A 476 -26.98 0.14 22.10
CA HIS A 476 -28.07 0.95 21.54
C HIS A 476 -29.12 0.10 20.81
N TYR A 477 -30.31 0.03 21.40
CA TYR A 477 -31.45 -0.67 20.83
C TYR A 477 -32.19 0.18 19.77
N ALA A 478 -32.03 -0.17 18.50
CA ALA A 478 -32.69 0.50 17.38
C ALA A 478 -34.04 -0.16 17.02
N LYS A 479 -35.01 0.67 16.62
CA LYS A 479 -36.38 0.24 16.27
C LYS A 479 -36.49 -0.18 14.80
N ASP A 480 -35.73 0.50 13.97
CA ASP A 480 -35.62 0.34 12.53
C ASP A 480 -34.23 0.87 12.10
N GLU A 481 -33.90 0.73 10.82
CA GLU A 481 -32.59 1.15 10.28
C GLU A 481 -32.40 2.67 10.30
N ASN A 482 -33.45 3.48 10.13
CA ASN A 482 -33.34 4.95 10.21
C ASN A 482 -33.10 5.40 11.65
N HIS A 483 -33.68 4.72 12.65
CA HIS A 483 -33.33 4.94 14.04
C HIS A 483 -31.86 4.57 14.31
N ALA A 484 -31.37 3.44 13.77
CA ALA A 484 -29.98 3.04 13.90
C ALA A 484 -29.00 4.08 13.33
N LEU A 485 -29.25 4.58 12.11
CA LEU A 485 -28.39 5.61 11.50
C LEU A 485 -28.43 6.94 12.28
N LYS A 486 -29.58 7.34 12.83
CA LYS A 486 -29.68 8.52 13.73
C LYS A 486 -28.89 8.33 15.02
N LEU A 487 -28.91 7.13 15.61
CA LEU A 487 -28.09 6.76 16.77
C LEU A 487 -26.59 6.81 16.41
N THR A 488 -26.18 6.26 15.26
CA THR A 488 -24.80 6.37 14.75
C THR A 488 -24.34 7.83 14.64
N ARG A 489 -25.17 8.70 14.04
CA ARG A 489 -24.86 10.13 13.90
C ARG A 489 -24.74 10.84 15.26
N ARG A 490 -25.55 10.44 16.26
CA ARG A 490 -25.44 10.93 17.64
C ARG A 490 -24.11 10.54 18.28
N ILE A 491 -23.71 9.27 18.17
CA ILE A 491 -22.43 8.76 18.69
C ILE A 491 -21.26 9.54 18.09
N VAL A 492 -21.23 9.67 16.75
CA VAL A 492 -20.17 10.42 16.06
C VAL A 492 -20.13 11.89 16.49
N ALA A 493 -21.28 12.50 16.80
CA ALA A 493 -21.33 13.86 17.33
C ALA A 493 -20.73 13.97 18.75
N SER A 494 -20.96 13.01 19.63
CA SER A 494 -20.48 13.00 21.02
C SER A 494 -19.02 12.58 21.22
N LEU A 495 -18.35 12.05 20.20
CA LEU A 495 -16.90 11.78 20.24
C LEU A 495 -16.09 13.04 20.64
N PRO A 496 -14.94 12.94 21.32
CA PRO A 496 -14.09 14.10 21.60
C PRO A 496 -13.67 14.79 20.30
N VAL A 497 -13.65 16.13 20.27
CA VAL A 497 -13.15 16.89 19.10
C VAL A 497 -11.62 16.81 19.09
N GLN A 498 -11.08 16.01 18.18
CA GLN A 498 -9.64 15.95 17.95
C GLN A 498 -9.21 17.20 17.16
N PRO A 499 -8.14 17.92 17.57
CA PRO A 499 -7.64 19.06 16.82
C PRO A 499 -7.06 18.57 15.48
N SER A 500 -7.70 18.95 14.37
CA SER A 500 -7.27 18.52 13.05
C SER A 500 -5.97 19.23 12.65
N ASN A 501 -4.88 18.46 12.58
CA ASN A 501 -3.56 18.99 12.20
C ASN A 501 -3.54 19.66 10.82
N SER A 502 -4.56 19.43 9.98
CA SER A 502 -4.76 20.07 8.68
C SER A 502 -4.66 21.60 8.73
N ALA A 503 -5.08 22.25 9.82
CA ALA A 503 -4.96 23.71 9.99
C ALA A 503 -3.50 24.21 9.92
N CYS A 504 -2.52 23.39 10.32
CA CYS A 504 -1.09 23.70 10.23
C CYS A 504 -0.55 23.71 8.77
N PHE A 505 -1.36 23.29 7.79
CA PHE A 505 -0.97 23.18 6.37
C PHE A 505 -1.74 24.15 5.46
N ILE A 506 -2.59 25.03 6.01
CA ILE A 506 -3.40 25.96 5.23
C ILE A 506 -2.91 27.39 5.49
N ASN A 507 -2.13 27.92 4.55
CA ASN A 507 -1.57 29.28 4.62
C ASN A 507 -2.59 30.36 4.16
N SER A 508 -3.89 30.16 4.34
CA SER A 508 -4.92 31.11 3.88
C SER A 508 -6.19 31.10 4.72
N GLU A 509 -6.88 32.25 4.75
CA GLU A 509 -8.17 32.46 5.43
C GLU A 509 -9.36 31.82 4.70
N HIS A 510 -9.12 30.88 3.78
CA HIS A 510 -10.07 30.48 2.73
C HIS A 510 -10.28 28.96 2.59
N GLY A 511 -9.74 28.15 3.50
CA GLY A 511 -9.81 26.68 3.43
C GLY A 511 -10.28 26.03 4.72
N SER A 512 -11.57 25.72 4.83
CA SER A 512 -12.06 24.71 5.78
C SER A 512 -12.26 23.38 5.06
N VAL A 513 -11.69 22.30 5.60
CA VAL A 513 -11.92 20.92 5.13
C VAL A 513 -13.42 20.63 5.03
N THR A 514 -14.18 21.08 6.03
CA THR A 514 -15.64 20.90 6.11
C THR A 514 -16.38 21.67 5.01
N ALA A 515 -15.93 22.88 4.65
CA ALA A 515 -16.55 23.68 3.58
C ALA A 515 -16.40 23.01 2.20
N LEU A 516 -15.23 22.41 1.92
CA LEU A 516 -14.96 21.65 0.70
C LEU A 516 -15.85 20.40 0.60
N LEU A 517 -15.99 19.67 1.71
CA LEU A 517 -16.74 18.42 1.77
C LEU A 517 -18.25 18.65 1.63
N LEU A 518 -18.79 19.69 2.27
CA LEU A 518 -20.19 20.13 2.17
C LEU A 518 -20.52 20.88 0.86
N GLY A 519 -19.57 20.98 -0.08
CA GLY A 519 -19.81 21.59 -1.40
C GLY A 519 -20.02 23.11 -1.37
N SER A 520 -19.46 23.82 -0.41
CA SER A 520 -19.59 25.28 -0.31
C SER A 520 -18.75 25.99 -1.38
N SER A 521 -19.42 26.49 -2.42
CA SER A 521 -18.82 27.21 -3.55
C SER A 521 -18.20 28.58 -3.21
N SER A 522 -18.05 28.93 -1.92
CA SER A 522 -17.45 30.19 -1.47
C SER A 522 -15.93 30.15 -1.37
N VAL A 523 -15.29 29.02 -1.69
CA VAL A 523 -13.83 28.94 -1.86
C VAL A 523 -13.46 29.79 -3.09
N SER A 524 -12.60 30.80 -2.91
CA SER A 524 -12.35 31.83 -3.92
C SER A 524 -11.86 31.25 -5.25
N SER A 525 -12.53 31.61 -6.34
CA SER A 525 -12.19 31.24 -7.73
C SER A 525 -10.79 31.67 -8.20
N ASN A 526 -10.05 32.42 -7.38
CA ASN A 526 -8.65 32.78 -7.63
C ASN A 526 -7.64 31.61 -7.51
N ILE A 527 -8.02 30.47 -6.91
CA ILE A 527 -7.08 29.35 -6.67
C ILE A 527 -7.12 28.24 -7.72
N ASP A 528 -8.15 28.19 -8.58
CA ASP A 528 -8.31 27.08 -9.53
C ASP A 528 -7.29 27.09 -10.69
N PRO A 529 -7.13 25.97 -11.42
CA PRO A 529 -6.20 25.87 -12.54
C PRO A 529 -6.57 26.85 -13.66
N LEU A 530 -5.57 27.42 -14.32
CA LEU A 530 -5.77 28.31 -15.48
C LEU A 530 -6.07 27.54 -16.77
N LEU A 531 -5.84 26.22 -16.79
CA LEU A 531 -6.18 25.34 -17.89
C LEU A 531 -7.42 24.48 -17.55
N PRO A 532 -8.36 24.30 -18.48
CA PRO A 532 -9.56 23.51 -18.25
C PRO A 532 -9.25 22.02 -18.04
N SER A 533 -10.11 21.34 -17.28
CA SER A 533 -9.97 19.91 -16.94
C SER A 533 -10.20 18.99 -18.16
N GLU A 534 -10.93 19.49 -19.14
CA GLU A 534 -11.40 18.86 -20.36
C GLU A 534 -10.28 18.59 -21.38
N GLU A 535 -9.10 19.20 -21.16
CA GLU A 535 -7.86 18.88 -21.89
C GLU A 535 -7.23 17.56 -21.43
N LEU A 536 -7.46 17.13 -20.18
CA LEU A 536 -6.80 15.97 -19.59
C LEU A 536 -7.03 14.67 -20.41
N ASP A 537 -8.18 14.53 -21.06
CA ASP A 537 -8.48 13.39 -21.96
C ASP A 537 -7.53 13.33 -23.16
N GLY A 538 -7.19 14.49 -23.74
CA GLY A 538 -6.31 14.60 -24.90
C GLY A 538 -4.83 14.56 -24.53
N LEU A 539 -4.50 14.93 -23.28
CA LEU A 539 -3.15 14.85 -22.71
C LEU A 539 -2.83 13.45 -22.15
N ALA A 540 -3.82 12.59 -21.98
CA ALA A 540 -3.62 11.26 -21.40
C ALA A 540 -2.76 10.35 -22.29
N PRO A 541 -1.76 9.63 -21.71
CA PRO A 541 -0.86 8.79 -22.49
C PRO A 541 -1.55 7.51 -22.98
N CYS A 542 -2.08 7.54 -24.20
CA CYS A 542 -2.60 6.35 -24.89
C CYS A 542 -1.52 5.53 -25.64
N ASN A 543 -0.27 6.00 -25.65
CA ASN A 543 0.88 5.30 -26.22
C ASN A 543 2.16 5.59 -25.41
N PHE A 544 2.54 4.68 -24.52
CA PHE A 544 3.67 4.84 -23.59
C PHE A 544 5.07 4.86 -24.24
N ARG A 545 5.17 4.90 -25.58
CA ARG A 545 6.41 5.18 -26.32
C ARG A 545 6.54 6.65 -26.75
N GLN A 546 5.44 7.40 -26.74
CA GLN A 546 5.45 8.84 -27.00
C GLN A 546 5.70 9.57 -25.68
N GLN A 547 6.43 10.70 -25.74
CA GLN A 547 6.50 11.62 -24.60
C GLN A 547 5.14 12.27 -24.38
N THR A 548 4.86 12.63 -23.13
CA THR A 548 3.61 13.23 -22.67
C THR A 548 3.94 14.62 -22.12
N ASP A 549 3.18 15.66 -22.45
CA ASP A 549 3.36 16.96 -21.80
C ASP A 549 2.85 16.91 -20.36
N ILE A 550 3.69 16.36 -19.49
CA ILE A 550 3.40 16.20 -18.07
C ILE A 550 3.31 17.55 -17.36
N LYS A 551 3.92 18.61 -17.91
CA LYS A 551 3.85 19.96 -17.34
C LYS A 551 2.47 20.57 -17.58
N ARG A 552 1.93 20.42 -18.79
CA ARG A 552 0.55 20.83 -19.12
C ARG A 552 -0.49 19.99 -18.36
N LEU A 553 -0.27 18.67 -18.24
CA LEU A 553 -1.13 17.80 -17.42
C LEU A 553 -1.15 18.24 -15.94
N LEU A 554 0.00 18.56 -15.35
CA LEU A 554 0.07 19.14 -14.00
C LEU A 554 -0.58 20.53 -13.94
N ALA A 555 -0.44 21.37 -14.97
CA ALA A 555 -1.08 22.67 -15.03
C ALA A 555 -2.63 22.62 -15.04
N CYS A 556 -3.24 21.53 -15.50
CA CYS A 556 -4.69 21.27 -15.38
C CYS A 556 -5.12 20.76 -13.98
N LEU A 557 -4.18 20.36 -13.11
CA LEU A 557 -4.47 19.78 -11.78
C LEU A 557 -4.11 20.71 -10.62
N LEU A 558 -3.04 21.50 -10.76
CA LEU A 558 -2.46 22.33 -9.71
C LEU A 558 -3.09 23.73 -9.65
N ASP A 559 -3.11 24.31 -8.45
CA ASP A 559 -3.69 25.63 -8.21
C ASP A 559 -3.02 26.70 -9.07
N ARG A 560 -3.83 27.53 -9.74
CA ARG A 560 -3.38 28.60 -10.65
C ARG A 560 -2.42 28.11 -11.73
N SER A 561 -2.46 26.80 -12.05
CA SER A 561 -1.50 26.10 -12.93
C SER A 561 -0.02 26.24 -12.52
N ALA A 562 0.26 26.56 -11.25
CA ALA A 562 1.59 26.96 -10.80
C ALA A 562 2.45 25.77 -10.34
N LEU A 563 3.66 25.64 -10.91
CA LEU A 563 4.67 24.65 -10.51
C LEU A 563 6.06 25.32 -10.41
N ALA A 564 6.60 25.40 -9.19
CA ALA A 564 7.96 25.87 -8.95
C ALA A 564 8.94 24.69 -9.13
N GLU A 565 9.42 24.50 -10.37
CA GLU A 565 10.30 23.37 -10.73
C GLU A 565 11.63 23.36 -9.96
N PHE A 566 11.92 22.23 -9.33
CA PHE A 566 13.21 21.91 -8.73
C PHE A 566 14.12 21.22 -9.75
N LYS A 567 15.33 21.76 -9.96
CA LYS A 567 16.31 21.26 -10.94
C LYS A 567 15.70 21.01 -12.35
N PRO A 568 15.15 22.03 -13.03
CA PRO A 568 14.52 21.84 -14.35
C PRO A 568 15.49 21.25 -15.38
N LEU A 569 16.74 21.74 -15.45
CA LEU A 569 17.77 21.36 -16.43
C LEU A 569 18.67 20.17 -15.99
N TYR A 570 18.15 19.26 -15.17
CA TYR A 570 18.88 18.08 -14.70
C TYR A 570 17.89 16.94 -14.44
N GLY A 571 18.19 15.72 -14.92
CA GLY A 571 17.27 14.58 -14.79
C GLY A 571 15.89 14.87 -15.37
N GLU A 572 15.83 15.41 -16.60
CA GLU A 572 14.61 15.97 -17.22
C GLU A 572 13.48 14.95 -17.44
N THR A 573 13.80 13.65 -17.39
CA THR A 573 12.81 12.56 -17.44
C THR A 573 12.00 12.40 -16.14
N LEU A 574 12.34 13.14 -15.08
CA LEU A 574 11.55 13.27 -13.87
C LEU A 574 11.37 14.76 -13.55
N VAL A 575 10.13 15.25 -13.68
CA VAL A 575 9.76 16.58 -13.21
C VAL A 575 9.57 16.52 -11.69
N CYS A 576 10.17 17.47 -10.98
CA CYS A 576 9.98 17.68 -9.55
C CYS A 576 9.71 19.17 -9.32
N GLY A 577 8.81 19.51 -8.40
CA GLY A 577 8.55 20.92 -8.09
C GLY A 577 7.55 21.12 -6.97
N PHE A 578 7.54 22.32 -6.40
CA PHE A 578 6.62 22.71 -5.34
C PHE A 578 5.37 23.35 -5.95
N ALA A 579 4.19 23.03 -5.43
CA ALA A 579 2.91 23.52 -5.92
C ALA A 579 1.89 23.60 -4.77
N HIS A 580 0.68 24.07 -5.07
CA HIS A 580 -0.47 23.97 -4.18
C HIS A 580 -1.58 23.15 -4.84
N LEU A 581 -2.36 22.44 -4.02
CA LEU A 581 -3.56 21.72 -4.41
C LEU A 581 -4.67 22.08 -3.43
N ASN A 582 -5.62 22.91 -3.86
CA ASN A 582 -6.64 23.53 -3.02
C ASN A 582 -6.06 24.21 -1.76
N GLY A 583 -5.04 25.05 -1.95
CA GLY A 583 -4.37 25.79 -0.89
C GLY A 583 -3.35 24.99 -0.06
N TYR A 584 -3.37 23.65 -0.10
CA TYR A 584 -2.39 22.81 0.59
C TYR A 584 -1.05 22.80 -0.18
N PRO A 585 0.08 23.14 0.45
CA PRO A 585 1.40 23.12 -0.19
C PRO A 585 1.90 21.68 -0.32
N ILE A 586 2.28 21.27 -1.52
CA ILE A 586 2.72 19.91 -1.84
C ILE A 586 4.02 19.89 -2.65
N GLY A 587 4.80 18.81 -2.49
CA GLY A 587 5.84 18.45 -3.44
C GLY A 587 5.29 17.50 -4.51
N VAL A 588 5.54 17.79 -5.78
CA VAL A 588 5.08 17.00 -6.92
C VAL A 588 6.27 16.28 -7.57
N MET A 589 6.09 15.00 -7.89
CA MET A 589 7.05 14.20 -8.66
C MET A 589 6.34 13.47 -9.80
N ALA A 590 6.69 13.78 -11.04
CA ALA A 590 5.96 13.28 -12.22
C ALA A 590 6.90 12.80 -13.33
N ASN A 591 6.59 11.64 -13.93
CA ASN A 591 7.44 11.07 -14.98
C ASN A 591 7.26 11.76 -16.33
N ASN A 592 8.40 12.03 -16.99
CA ASN A 592 8.51 12.58 -18.34
C ASN A 592 9.33 11.65 -19.26
N GLY A 593 9.44 10.37 -18.90
CA GLY A 593 10.28 9.38 -19.58
C GLY A 593 10.82 8.30 -18.64
N VAL A 594 11.82 7.54 -19.11
CA VAL A 594 12.51 6.52 -18.30
C VAL A 594 13.37 7.13 -17.20
N LEU A 595 13.52 6.44 -16.07
CA LEU A 595 14.38 6.91 -14.98
C LEU A 595 15.87 6.70 -15.34
N LEU A 596 16.63 7.79 -15.25
CA LEU A 596 18.09 7.86 -15.40
C LEU A 596 18.77 8.01 -14.02
N PRO A 597 20.09 7.78 -13.89
CA PRO A 597 20.83 8.01 -12.64
C PRO A 597 20.62 9.42 -12.06
N GLU A 598 20.60 10.43 -12.93
CA GLU A 598 20.39 11.85 -12.60
C GLU A 598 18.96 12.09 -12.10
N SER A 599 17.97 11.50 -12.76
CA SER A 599 16.56 11.59 -12.38
C SER A 599 16.32 10.95 -11.01
N ALA A 600 16.98 9.81 -10.72
CA ALA A 600 16.89 9.17 -9.40
C ALA A 600 17.60 9.99 -8.30
N LEU A 601 18.76 10.58 -8.59
CA LEU A 601 19.44 11.53 -7.68
C LEU A 601 18.60 12.79 -7.40
N LYS A 602 17.95 13.34 -8.43
CA LYS A 602 17.03 14.48 -8.32
C LYS A 602 15.84 14.15 -7.44
N GLY A 603 15.18 13.02 -7.68
CA GLY A 603 14.03 12.57 -6.88
C GLY A 603 14.40 12.33 -5.42
N ALA A 604 15.52 11.62 -5.14
CA ALA A 604 15.98 11.38 -3.77
C ALA A 604 16.23 12.69 -2.98
N HIS A 605 16.91 13.67 -3.60
CA HIS A 605 17.15 14.98 -2.99
C HIS A 605 15.85 15.79 -2.84
N PHE A 606 14.95 15.76 -3.82
CA PHE A 606 13.67 16.45 -3.72
C PHE A 606 12.80 15.91 -2.57
N ILE A 607 12.74 14.59 -2.39
CA ILE A 607 12.03 13.94 -1.28
C ILE A 607 12.62 14.37 0.08
N GLN A 608 13.94 14.47 0.19
CA GLN A 608 14.61 14.98 1.40
C GLN A 608 14.22 16.44 1.71
N ILE A 609 14.16 17.31 0.70
CA ILE A 609 13.72 18.70 0.87
C ILE A 609 12.25 18.75 1.30
N CYS A 610 11.37 17.94 0.70
CA CYS A 610 9.95 17.88 1.09
C CYS A 610 9.79 17.39 2.54
N ALA A 611 10.55 16.39 2.97
CA ALA A 611 10.52 15.91 4.35
C ALA A 611 11.02 16.98 5.34
N GLN A 612 12.13 17.67 5.01
CA GLN A 612 12.65 18.78 5.82
C GLN A 612 11.65 19.94 5.95
N ARG A 613 10.96 20.28 4.85
CA ARG A 613 9.92 21.32 4.78
C ARG A 613 8.53 20.87 5.26
N ARG A 614 8.39 19.61 5.69
CA ARG A 614 7.14 18.98 6.11
C ARG A 614 6.02 19.00 5.05
N LEU A 615 6.36 18.94 3.77
CA LEU A 615 5.40 18.96 2.66
C LEU A 615 4.96 17.53 2.27
N PRO A 616 3.65 17.24 2.13
CA PRO A 616 3.17 16.00 1.52
C PRO A 616 3.66 15.81 0.07
N LEU A 617 3.70 14.57 -0.41
CA LEU A 617 4.13 14.23 -1.77
C LEU A 617 3.01 13.68 -2.66
N LEU A 618 2.92 14.20 -3.88
CA LEU A 618 2.10 13.66 -4.97
C LEU A 618 3.01 13.04 -6.04
N PHE A 619 2.88 11.72 -6.24
CA PHE A 619 3.56 10.97 -7.29
C PHE A 619 2.63 10.76 -8.48
N VAL A 620 3.03 11.18 -9.68
CA VAL A 620 2.29 10.99 -10.93
C VAL A 620 3.05 10.02 -11.83
N GLN A 621 2.58 8.76 -11.88
CA GLN A 621 3.28 7.67 -12.56
C GLN A 621 2.91 7.60 -14.05
N ASN A 622 3.94 7.73 -14.90
CA ASN A 622 3.94 7.35 -16.30
C ASN A 622 5.32 6.78 -16.67
N ILE A 623 5.65 5.65 -16.08
CA ILE A 623 7.00 5.08 -16.05
C ILE A 623 7.06 3.70 -16.70
N THR A 624 7.86 3.60 -17.76
CA THR A 624 8.13 2.34 -18.48
C THR A 624 9.31 1.56 -17.91
N GLY A 625 10.12 2.17 -17.05
CA GLY A 625 11.22 1.53 -16.32
C GLY A 625 12.40 2.49 -16.08
N PHE A 626 13.49 1.94 -15.54
CA PHE A 626 14.81 2.57 -15.60
C PHE A 626 15.46 2.32 -16.98
N MET A 627 16.38 3.19 -17.39
CA MET A 627 17.17 2.98 -18.61
C MET A 627 18.07 1.74 -18.46
N VAL A 628 18.20 0.93 -19.51
CA VAL A 628 19.02 -0.30 -19.51
C VAL A 628 20.23 -0.15 -20.44
N GLY A 629 21.37 -0.72 -20.04
CA GLY A 629 22.59 -0.74 -20.83
C GLY A 629 23.85 -0.86 -19.97
N SER A 630 24.93 -1.40 -20.54
CA SER A 630 26.21 -1.58 -19.83
C SER A 630 26.82 -0.27 -19.34
N GLU A 631 26.58 0.83 -20.04
CA GLU A 631 26.99 2.19 -19.64
C GLU A 631 26.18 2.70 -18.43
N MET A 632 24.87 2.43 -18.39
CA MET A 632 24.00 2.82 -17.28
C MET A 632 24.32 2.05 -16.00
N GLU A 633 24.64 0.75 -16.12
CA GLU A 633 25.12 -0.05 -14.98
C GLU A 633 26.49 0.41 -14.49
N ARG A 634 27.42 0.79 -15.39
CA ARG A 634 28.71 1.40 -15.01
C ARG A 634 28.55 2.77 -14.37
N ALA A 635 27.58 3.56 -14.81
CA ALA A 635 27.15 4.81 -14.14
C ALA A 635 26.42 4.54 -12.80
N GLY A 636 26.22 3.27 -12.43
CA GLY A 636 25.67 2.87 -11.15
C GLY A 636 24.16 3.06 -11.04
N ILE A 637 23.40 2.94 -12.13
CA ILE A 637 21.95 3.20 -12.13
C ILE A 637 21.21 2.41 -11.02
N ALA A 638 21.62 1.17 -10.72
CA ALA A 638 21.13 0.40 -9.59
C ALA A 638 21.33 1.11 -8.23
N LYS A 639 22.51 1.68 -7.95
CA LYS A 639 22.75 2.43 -6.69
C LYS A 639 22.10 3.80 -6.66
N HIS A 640 21.82 4.41 -7.82
CA HIS A 640 21.10 5.69 -7.89
C HIS A 640 19.58 5.49 -7.75
N GLY A 641 19.01 4.46 -8.38
CA GLY A 641 17.64 3.99 -8.14
C GLY A 641 17.42 3.57 -6.68
N ALA A 642 18.39 2.88 -6.06
CA ALA A 642 18.32 2.53 -4.65
C ALA A 642 18.18 3.76 -3.73
N LYS A 643 18.89 4.89 -4.00
CA LYS A 643 18.71 6.13 -3.23
C LYS A 643 17.27 6.66 -3.31
N LEU A 644 16.68 6.67 -4.52
CA LEU A 644 15.28 7.08 -4.71
C LEU A 644 14.33 6.19 -3.91
N VAL A 645 14.50 4.87 -3.98
CA VAL A 645 13.67 3.89 -3.25
C VAL A 645 13.82 4.08 -1.73
N THR A 646 15.05 4.22 -1.20
CA THR A 646 15.28 4.52 0.24
C THR A 646 14.58 5.82 0.67
N ALA A 647 14.62 6.85 -0.17
CA ALA A 647 13.95 8.11 0.11
C ALA A 647 12.41 7.95 0.16
N VAL A 648 11.82 7.21 -0.78
CA VAL A 648 10.37 6.92 -0.83
C VAL A 648 9.90 6.06 0.35
N SER A 649 10.66 5.03 0.74
CA SER A 649 10.34 4.15 1.86
C SER A 649 10.34 4.89 3.20
N CYS A 650 11.40 5.66 3.49
CA CYS A 650 11.60 6.31 4.79
C CYS A 650 10.91 7.67 4.93
N PHE A 651 10.10 8.08 3.95
CA PHE A 651 9.39 9.36 3.98
C PHE A 651 8.24 9.34 5.03
N PRO A 652 8.24 10.22 6.05
CA PRO A 652 7.36 10.11 7.23
C PRO A 652 5.98 10.76 7.07
N LEU A 653 5.78 11.53 5.99
CA LEU A 653 4.62 12.37 5.71
C LEU A 653 3.70 11.72 4.67
N PRO A 654 2.53 12.31 4.34
CA PRO A 654 1.58 11.66 3.44
C PRO A 654 2.12 11.59 2.01
N LYS A 655 1.92 10.42 1.40
CA LYS A 655 2.23 10.14 0.00
C LYS A 655 0.91 9.81 -0.70
N LEU A 656 0.61 10.50 -1.80
CA LEU A 656 -0.49 10.22 -2.71
C LEU A 656 0.10 9.76 -4.04
N THR A 657 -0.48 8.76 -4.68
CA THR A 657 -0.01 8.24 -5.97
C THR A 657 -1.13 8.19 -6.99
N LEU A 658 -0.87 8.71 -8.18
CA LEU A 658 -1.77 8.68 -9.33
C LEU A 658 -1.06 8.01 -10.51
N ILE A 659 -1.58 6.88 -11.00
CA ILE A 659 -1.06 6.20 -12.19
C ILE A 659 -1.84 6.68 -13.41
N ILE A 660 -1.25 7.59 -14.19
CA ILE A 660 -1.89 8.19 -15.39
C ILE A 660 -1.60 7.42 -16.68
N GLY A 661 -0.69 6.45 -16.65
CA GLY A 661 -0.19 5.77 -17.83
C GLY A 661 0.55 4.47 -17.51
N ALA A 662 1.81 4.36 -17.92
CA ALA A 662 2.61 3.19 -17.63
C ALA A 662 3.03 3.13 -16.14
N SER A 663 3.03 1.92 -15.58
CA SER A 663 3.63 1.61 -14.28
C SER A 663 4.33 0.25 -14.38
N PHE A 664 5.54 0.25 -14.95
CA PHE A 664 6.30 -0.97 -15.24
C PHE A 664 7.56 -1.15 -14.39
N GLY A 665 7.73 -2.36 -13.87
CA GLY A 665 8.94 -2.84 -13.20
C GLY A 665 9.40 -1.96 -12.04
N ALA A 666 10.72 -1.81 -11.88
CA ALA A 666 11.32 -0.99 -10.83
C ALA A 666 10.91 0.50 -10.86
N GLY A 667 10.36 0.99 -11.97
CA GLY A 667 9.80 2.34 -12.08
C GLY A 667 8.63 2.57 -11.12
N ASN A 668 7.76 1.56 -10.95
CA ASN A 668 6.66 1.59 -9.98
C ASN A 668 7.20 1.79 -8.54
N TYR A 669 8.33 1.16 -8.20
CA TYR A 669 8.92 1.24 -6.87
C TYR A 669 9.49 2.63 -6.58
N GLY A 670 10.27 3.19 -7.51
CA GLY A 670 10.85 4.53 -7.39
C GLY A 670 9.84 5.67 -7.35
N MET A 671 8.59 5.42 -7.77
CA MET A 671 7.50 6.41 -7.83
C MET A 671 6.37 6.13 -6.81
N CYS A 672 6.67 5.43 -5.71
CA CYS A 672 5.71 5.13 -4.63
C CYS A 672 4.49 4.28 -5.04
N GLY A 673 4.73 3.19 -5.77
CA GLY A 673 3.71 2.15 -6.02
C GLY A 673 3.19 1.48 -4.75
N ARG A 674 2.23 0.55 -4.90
CA ARG A 674 1.42 -0.02 -3.81
C ARG A 674 2.19 -0.57 -2.61
N ALA A 675 3.40 -1.09 -2.81
CA ALA A 675 4.27 -1.65 -1.76
C ALA A 675 5.07 -0.61 -0.94
N TYR A 676 4.80 0.69 -1.12
CA TYR A 676 5.49 1.80 -0.47
C TYR A 676 4.55 2.66 0.41
N ASP A 677 3.40 2.10 0.77
CA ASP A 677 2.36 2.67 1.62
C ASP A 677 2.02 4.15 1.34
N PRO A 678 1.57 4.49 0.11
CA PRO A 678 0.84 5.73 -0.10
C PRO A 678 -0.50 5.67 0.63
N ARG A 679 -0.91 6.80 1.23
CA ARG A 679 -2.20 6.92 1.93
C ARG A 679 -3.36 6.54 1.00
N PHE A 680 -3.27 6.99 -0.26
CA PHE A 680 -4.14 6.58 -1.35
C PHE A 680 -3.33 6.39 -2.64
N LEU A 681 -3.66 5.35 -3.41
CA LEU A 681 -3.19 5.15 -4.79
C LEU A 681 -4.39 5.05 -5.73
N PHE A 682 -4.45 5.91 -6.74
CA PHE A 682 -5.51 5.91 -7.77
C PHE A 682 -4.93 5.66 -9.17
N THR A 683 -5.76 5.16 -10.07
CA THR A 683 -5.36 4.74 -11.43
C THR A 683 -6.28 5.40 -12.47
N TRP A 684 -5.77 5.82 -13.63
CA TRP A 684 -6.59 6.28 -14.76
C TRP A 684 -7.06 5.12 -15.65
N PRO A 685 -8.15 5.28 -16.44
CA PRO A 685 -8.74 4.17 -17.21
C PRO A 685 -7.79 3.59 -18.27
N ASN A 686 -6.96 4.44 -18.89
CA ASN A 686 -5.95 4.08 -19.89
C ASN A 686 -4.69 3.41 -19.31
N ALA A 687 -4.50 3.46 -17.99
CA ALA A 687 -3.24 3.09 -17.36
C ALA A 687 -2.95 1.58 -17.44
N LYS A 688 -1.65 1.23 -17.49
CA LYS A 688 -1.20 -0.16 -17.49
C LYS A 688 -0.11 -0.43 -16.46
N ILE A 689 -0.36 -1.40 -15.58
CA ILE A 689 0.54 -1.83 -14.49
C ILE A 689 0.99 -3.28 -14.70
N ALA A 690 2.31 -3.52 -14.70
CA ALA A 690 2.88 -4.85 -14.92
C ALA A 690 4.34 -4.94 -14.47
N VAL A 691 4.89 -6.16 -14.39
CA VAL A 691 6.34 -6.38 -14.13
C VAL A 691 7.23 -5.79 -15.25
N MET A 692 6.76 -5.78 -16.49
CA MET A 692 7.35 -5.10 -17.64
C MET A 692 6.28 -4.90 -18.74
N GLY A 693 6.57 -4.12 -19.78
CA GLY A 693 5.62 -3.91 -20.87
C GLY A 693 5.34 -5.20 -21.66
N GLY A 694 4.07 -5.50 -21.96
CA GLY A 694 3.65 -6.79 -22.52
C GLY A 694 4.48 -7.28 -23.71
N LYS A 695 4.74 -6.41 -24.71
CA LYS A 695 5.57 -6.77 -25.89
C LYS A 695 7.00 -7.22 -25.54
N GLN A 696 7.57 -6.75 -24.43
CA GLN A 696 8.88 -7.20 -23.93
C GLN A 696 8.76 -8.57 -23.26
N ALA A 697 7.78 -8.73 -22.35
CA ALA A 697 7.53 -9.98 -21.64
C ALA A 697 7.25 -11.15 -22.60
N VAL A 698 6.41 -10.91 -23.62
CA VAL A 698 6.05 -11.90 -24.64
C VAL A 698 7.28 -12.38 -25.40
N SER A 699 8.20 -11.49 -25.83
CA SER A 699 9.44 -11.92 -26.48
C SER A 699 10.29 -12.76 -25.55
N VAL A 700 10.56 -12.27 -24.33
CA VAL A 700 11.43 -12.96 -23.36
C VAL A 700 10.90 -14.35 -23.02
N LEU A 701 9.59 -14.52 -22.88
CA LEU A 701 8.96 -15.84 -22.67
C LEU A 701 9.21 -16.77 -23.86
N LEU A 702 8.97 -16.32 -25.09
CA LEU A 702 9.17 -17.12 -26.31
C LEU A 702 10.65 -17.48 -26.53
N ASP A 703 11.56 -16.58 -26.19
CA ASP A 703 13.01 -16.79 -26.30
C ASP A 703 13.51 -17.78 -25.22
N ILE A 704 12.94 -17.74 -24.01
CA ILE A 704 13.16 -18.76 -22.95
C ILE A 704 12.59 -20.11 -23.37
N GLU A 705 11.39 -20.18 -23.96
CA GLU A 705 10.82 -21.43 -24.46
C GLU A 705 11.68 -22.05 -25.58
N ARG A 706 12.16 -21.24 -26.53
CA ARG A 706 13.08 -21.71 -27.58
C ARG A 706 14.36 -22.31 -26.98
N ALA A 707 14.95 -21.63 -26.00
CA ALA A 707 16.13 -22.11 -25.29
C ALA A 707 15.85 -23.39 -24.47
N ALA A 708 14.64 -23.54 -23.90
CA ALA A 708 14.22 -24.73 -23.19
C ALA A 708 13.97 -25.93 -24.14
N ALA A 709 13.37 -25.70 -25.31
CA ALA A 709 13.18 -26.71 -26.35
C ALA A 709 14.54 -27.25 -26.86
N LEU A 710 15.46 -26.34 -27.23
CA LEU A 710 16.83 -26.67 -27.65
C LEU A 710 17.61 -27.44 -26.56
N LYS A 711 17.41 -27.11 -25.27
CA LYS A 711 18.02 -27.86 -24.16
C LYS A 711 17.41 -29.25 -24.00
N ARG A 712 16.08 -29.40 -24.05
CA ARG A 712 15.39 -30.70 -23.94
C ARG A 712 15.78 -31.65 -25.06
N GLN A 713 15.93 -31.15 -26.29
CA GLN A 713 16.37 -31.95 -27.44
C GLN A 713 17.80 -32.51 -27.25
N LYS A 714 18.72 -31.74 -26.65
CA LYS A 714 20.10 -32.16 -26.33
C LYS A 714 20.22 -33.16 -25.17
N VAL A 715 19.13 -33.48 -24.48
CA VAL A 715 19.13 -34.30 -23.24
C VAL A 715 18.43 -35.66 -23.44
N LYS A 716 17.97 -36.01 -24.64
CA LYS A 716 17.60 -37.41 -24.96
C LYS A 716 18.85 -38.30 -24.84
N PRO A 717 18.89 -39.29 -23.91
CA PRO A 717 20.05 -40.15 -23.77
C PRO A 717 20.20 -41.08 -24.99
N GLN A 718 21.43 -41.42 -25.35
CA GLN A 718 21.68 -42.58 -26.20
C GLN A 718 21.38 -43.84 -25.39
N GLY A 719 20.22 -44.44 -25.64
CA GLY A 719 19.97 -45.84 -25.30
C GLY A 719 21.01 -46.72 -26.00
N GLN A 720 21.50 -47.75 -25.31
CA GLN A 720 22.66 -48.52 -25.74
C GLN A 720 22.37 -49.44 -26.94
N GLY A 721 23.34 -49.58 -27.84
CA GLY A 721 23.37 -50.64 -28.86
C GLY A 721 23.01 -50.20 -30.28
N GLY A 722 24.03 -49.84 -31.09
CA GLY A 722 23.87 -49.55 -32.52
C GLY A 722 25.06 -48.79 -33.10
N ALA A 723 25.45 -49.11 -34.33
CA ALA A 723 26.64 -48.56 -34.99
C ALA A 723 26.58 -47.03 -35.24
N MET A 724 27.75 -46.42 -35.46
CA MET A 724 27.87 -44.99 -35.75
C MET A 724 27.16 -44.59 -37.06
N GLU A 725 26.13 -43.76 -36.96
CA GLU A 725 25.78 -42.80 -38.02
C GLU A 725 26.22 -41.40 -37.57
N LYS A 726 26.85 -40.62 -38.48
CA LYS A 726 27.35 -39.28 -38.13
C LYS A 726 26.17 -38.37 -37.78
N GLY A 727 26.18 -37.87 -36.54
CA GLY A 727 25.02 -37.24 -35.93
C GLY A 727 24.42 -36.11 -36.77
N LYS A 728 23.19 -36.32 -37.27
CA LYS A 728 22.30 -35.23 -37.64
C LYS A 728 22.04 -34.42 -36.37
N LEU A 729 22.64 -33.24 -36.29
CA LEU A 729 22.19 -32.20 -35.38
C LEU A 729 20.81 -31.78 -35.87
N PHE A 730 19.75 -32.40 -35.35
CA PHE A 730 18.39 -32.10 -35.75
C PHE A 730 18.07 -30.64 -35.39
N GLU A 731 18.08 -29.79 -36.41
CA GLU A 731 17.65 -28.41 -36.31
C GLU A 731 16.18 -28.36 -35.90
N LEU A 732 15.78 -27.28 -35.22
CA LEU A 732 14.35 -26.96 -35.15
C LEU A 732 13.86 -26.72 -36.57
N ASP A 733 12.70 -27.26 -36.92
CA ASP A 733 11.97 -26.75 -38.08
C ASP A 733 11.55 -25.32 -37.76
N GLU A 734 12.34 -24.36 -38.25
CA GLU A 734 12.14 -22.94 -38.02
C GLU A 734 10.78 -22.46 -38.55
N LYS A 735 10.19 -23.12 -39.56
CA LYS A 735 8.84 -22.78 -40.05
C LYS A 735 7.78 -23.19 -39.04
N MET A 736 7.81 -24.44 -38.58
CA MET A 736 6.91 -24.93 -37.53
C MET A 736 7.09 -24.13 -36.23
N TRP A 737 8.33 -23.77 -35.87
CA TRP A 737 8.60 -22.91 -34.71
C TRP A 737 8.05 -21.49 -34.90
N GLU A 738 8.19 -20.88 -36.09
CA GLU A 738 7.62 -19.57 -36.38
C GLU A 738 6.09 -19.55 -36.30
N GLU A 739 5.41 -20.59 -36.78
CA GLU A 739 3.96 -20.70 -36.68
C GLU A 739 3.50 -20.84 -35.22
N GLN A 740 4.11 -21.73 -34.46
CA GLN A 740 3.86 -21.87 -33.02
C GLN A 740 4.17 -20.56 -32.26
N ARG A 741 5.25 -19.87 -32.62
CA ARG A 741 5.63 -18.57 -32.05
C ARG A 741 4.56 -17.51 -32.31
N LYS A 742 4.02 -17.42 -33.54
CA LYS A 742 2.95 -16.46 -33.90
C LYS A 742 1.68 -16.70 -33.07
N VAL A 743 1.26 -17.95 -32.89
CA VAL A 743 0.10 -18.31 -32.06
C VAL A 743 0.32 -17.93 -30.59
N LYS A 744 1.42 -18.40 -29.97
CA LYS A 744 1.73 -18.08 -28.57
C LYS A 744 1.97 -16.60 -28.33
N GLN A 745 2.54 -15.87 -29.30
CA GLN A 745 2.72 -14.43 -29.23
C GLN A 745 1.37 -13.70 -29.12
N ALA A 746 0.36 -14.12 -29.88
CA ALA A 746 -0.99 -13.56 -29.80
C ALA A 746 -1.67 -13.90 -28.46
N GLU A 747 -1.55 -15.15 -27.99
CA GLU A 747 -2.08 -15.61 -26.71
C GLU A 747 -1.48 -14.83 -25.53
N TYR A 748 -0.16 -14.80 -25.41
CA TYR A 748 0.52 -14.08 -24.33
C TYR A 748 0.30 -12.56 -24.42
N GLN A 749 0.23 -11.96 -25.62
CA GLN A 749 -0.09 -10.53 -25.75
C GLN A 749 -1.49 -10.23 -25.22
N LYS A 750 -2.50 -11.05 -25.56
CA LYS A 750 -3.88 -10.93 -25.03
C LYS A 750 -3.92 -11.11 -23.50
N MET A 751 -3.17 -12.07 -22.96
CA MET A 751 -3.03 -12.28 -21.52
C MET A 751 -2.42 -11.04 -20.84
N TYR A 752 -1.29 -10.53 -21.33
CA TYR A 752 -0.63 -9.36 -20.75
C TYR A 752 -1.46 -8.08 -20.86
N ASP A 753 -2.20 -7.87 -21.95
CA ASP A 753 -3.07 -6.71 -22.08
C ASP A 753 -4.26 -6.75 -21.12
N ARG A 754 -4.85 -7.94 -20.85
CA ARG A 754 -5.88 -8.09 -19.80
C ARG A 754 -5.29 -7.94 -18.40
N HIS A 755 -4.19 -8.63 -18.11
CA HIS A 755 -3.59 -8.68 -16.76
C HIS A 755 -2.90 -7.37 -16.33
N SER A 756 -2.77 -6.39 -17.23
CA SER A 756 -2.19 -5.08 -16.93
C SER A 756 -3.19 -3.93 -16.91
N SER A 757 -4.47 -4.13 -17.24
CA SER A 757 -5.45 -3.04 -17.28
C SER A 757 -5.80 -2.49 -15.89
N ALA A 758 -6.21 -1.21 -15.85
CA ALA A 758 -6.68 -0.56 -14.62
C ALA A 758 -7.83 -1.33 -13.94
N ILE A 759 -8.77 -1.89 -14.73
CA ILE A 759 -9.88 -2.70 -14.22
C ILE A 759 -9.37 -3.98 -13.55
N TYR A 760 -8.42 -4.69 -14.18
CA TYR A 760 -7.84 -5.93 -13.61
C TYR A 760 -7.08 -5.68 -12.30
N ALA A 761 -6.39 -4.54 -12.21
CA ALA A 761 -5.65 -4.09 -11.04
C ALA A 761 -6.57 -3.68 -9.87
N SER A 762 -7.60 -2.87 -10.16
CA SER A 762 -8.56 -2.38 -9.17
C SER A 762 -9.44 -3.51 -8.63
N ALA A 763 -9.83 -4.48 -9.48
CA ALA A 763 -10.49 -5.72 -9.06
C ALA A 763 -9.70 -6.54 -8.04
N ARG A 764 -8.37 -6.33 -7.96
CA ARG A 764 -7.43 -6.99 -7.05
C ARG A 764 -6.88 -6.05 -5.96
N ILE A 765 -7.39 -4.81 -5.87
CA ILE A 765 -7.05 -3.81 -4.85
C ILE A 765 -5.54 -3.47 -4.88
N TRP A 766 -4.97 -3.43 -6.09
CA TRP A 766 -3.62 -2.88 -6.33
C TRP A 766 -3.63 -1.35 -6.25
N ASP A 767 -4.78 -0.75 -6.56
CA ASP A 767 -5.17 0.63 -6.28
C ASP A 767 -6.37 0.69 -5.33
N ASP A 768 -6.67 1.90 -4.88
CA ASP A 768 -7.84 2.25 -4.06
C ASP A 768 -9.03 2.74 -4.94
N GLY A 769 -8.90 2.70 -6.27
CA GLY A 769 -9.95 3.08 -7.22
C GLY A 769 -9.40 3.55 -8.58
N VAL A 770 -10.17 3.27 -9.65
CA VAL A 770 -9.96 3.90 -10.96
C VAL A 770 -10.75 5.22 -11.00
N VAL A 771 -10.11 6.31 -11.42
CA VAL A 771 -10.69 7.67 -11.47
C VAL A 771 -10.57 8.24 -12.88
N THR A 772 -11.56 8.99 -13.34
CA THR A 772 -11.45 9.65 -14.65
C THR A 772 -10.47 10.84 -14.58
N PRO A 773 -9.90 11.28 -15.72
CA PRO A 773 -8.98 12.41 -15.73
C PRO A 773 -9.61 13.68 -15.13
N GLN A 774 -10.85 14.00 -15.49
CA GLN A 774 -11.57 15.19 -15.00
C GLN A 774 -11.84 15.14 -13.49
N GLN A 775 -12.17 13.95 -12.95
CA GLN A 775 -12.44 13.75 -11.51
C GLN A 775 -11.17 13.86 -10.65
N THR A 776 -9.98 13.77 -11.25
CA THR A 776 -8.70 13.61 -10.55
C THR A 776 -8.41 14.74 -9.55
N ARG A 777 -8.62 16.01 -9.92
CA ARG A 777 -8.39 17.15 -8.99
C ARG A 777 -9.26 17.02 -7.74
N LYS A 778 -10.57 16.76 -7.89
CA LYS A 778 -11.49 16.57 -6.75
C LYS A 778 -11.09 15.38 -5.88
N VAL A 779 -10.77 14.23 -6.47
CA VAL A 779 -10.38 13.03 -5.70
C VAL A 779 -9.07 13.25 -4.94
N LEU A 780 -8.06 13.88 -5.55
CA LEU A 780 -6.80 14.18 -4.87
C LEU A 780 -6.97 15.19 -3.72
N ILE A 781 -7.86 16.19 -3.86
CA ILE A 781 -8.19 17.15 -2.79
C ILE A 781 -8.83 16.41 -1.60
N LEU A 782 -9.81 15.54 -1.85
CA LEU A 782 -10.47 14.73 -0.81
C LEU A 782 -9.47 13.79 -0.12
N ALA A 783 -8.65 13.07 -0.90
CA ALA A 783 -7.62 12.18 -0.39
C ALA A 783 -6.55 12.92 0.44
N LEU A 784 -6.17 14.15 0.06
CA LEU A 784 -5.24 14.98 0.81
C LEU A 784 -5.86 15.51 2.10
N ALA A 785 -7.11 15.98 2.08
CA ALA A 785 -7.83 16.46 3.27
C ALA A 785 -8.04 15.34 4.31
N VAL A 786 -8.24 14.10 3.86
CA VAL A 786 -8.22 12.90 4.71
C VAL A 786 -6.81 12.61 5.23
N ALA A 787 -5.80 12.63 4.37
CA ALA A 787 -4.43 12.33 4.74
C ALA A 787 -3.80 13.33 5.72
N LEU A 788 -4.28 14.58 5.74
CA LEU A 788 -3.87 15.64 6.66
C LEU A 788 -4.58 15.61 8.03
N GLN A 789 -5.50 14.66 8.28
CA GLN A 789 -5.99 14.41 9.64
C GLN A 789 -4.88 13.84 10.53
N ASN A 790 -4.06 12.95 9.97
CA ASN A 790 -2.86 12.41 10.62
C ASN A 790 -1.64 12.54 9.67
N PRO A 791 -0.99 13.72 9.60
CA PRO A 791 0.06 13.96 8.62
C PRO A 791 1.37 13.23 8.94
N TYR A 792 1.67 12.95 10.21
CA TYR A 792 2.88 12.23 10.62
C TYR A 792 2.55 10.76 10.88
N LYS A 793 3.35 9.81 10.37
CA LYS A 793 3.32 8.44 10.90
C LYS A 793 3.94 8.46 12.31
N THR A 794 3.09 8.52 13.34
CA THR A 794 3.47 8.64 14.77
C THR A 794 4.25 7.43 15.28
N ALA A 795 5.57 7.49 15.15
CA ALA A 795 6.49 6.39 15.46
C ALA A 795 6.86 6.27 16.95
N SER A 796 5.90 6.40 17.87
CA SER A 796 5.99 5.93 19.27
C SER A 796 4.65 6.07 20.01
N PRO A 797 4.22 5.10 20.84
CA PRO A 797 3.15 5.30 21.81
C PRO A 797 3.59 6.16 23.03
N PHE A 798 4.89 6.48 23.16
CA PHE A 798 5.47 7.25 24.26
C PHE A 798 5.69 8.74 23.93
N GLY A 799 4.74 9.39 23.25
CA GLY A 799 4.68 10.86 23.15
C GLY A 799 5.84 11.59 22.46
N ALA A 800 6.71 10.89 21.72
CA ALA A 800 7.85 11.49 21.05
C ALA A 800 7.44 12.21 19.75
N GLU A 801 6.84 13.40 19.88
CA GLU A 801 6.22 14.15 18.76
C GLU A 801 7.16 14.50 17.60
N HIS A 802 8.48 14.54 17.83
CA HIS A 802 9.46 15.16 16.92
C HIS A 802 10.68 14.28 16.61
N LEU A 803 10.48 13.01 16.27
CA LEU A 803 11.54 12.26 15.59
C LEU A 803 11.76 12.84 14.16
N PRO A 804 12.97 13.27 13.80
CA PRO A 804 13.27 13.74 12.44
C PRO A 804 13.17 12.58 11.42
N PRO A 805 13.04 12.87 10.10
CA PRO A 805 12.96 11.84 9.06
C PRO A 805 14.17 10.89 9.08
N ALA A 806 13.98 9.71 9.68
CA ALA A 806 15.00 8.69 9.85
C ALA A 806 15.19 7.88 8.56
N TYR A 807 15.97 8.43 7.63
CA TYR A 807 16.35 7.72 6.42
C TYR A 807 17.29 6.54 6.72
N GLY A 808 17.06 5.42 6.03
CA GLY A 808 18.03 4.33 5.95
C GLY A 808 19.31 4.75 5.22
N VAL A 809 20.35 3.91 5.32
CA VAL A 809 21.68 4.21 4.75
C VAL A 809 21.63 4.38 3.24
N PHE A 810 21.85 5.60 2.75
CA PHE A 810 21.99 5.90 1.33
C PHE A 810 23.30 5.33 0.78
N ARG A 811 23.21 4.37 -0.15
CA ARG A 811 24.37 3.85 -0.89
C ARG A 811 24.85 4.88 -1.93
N MET A 812 25.90 5.63 -1.59
CA MET A 812 26.44 6.73 -2.40
C MET A 812 27.03 6.28 -3.75
#